data_AF-A0A819VEH4-F1
#
_entry.id   AF-A0A819VEH4-F1
#
_cell.length_a   1.000
_cell.length_b   1.000
_cell.length_c   1.000
_cell.angle_alpha   90.00
_cell.angle_beta   90.00
_cell.angle_gamma   90.00
#
_symmetry.space_group_name_H-M   'P 1'
#
loop_
_entity.id
_entity.type
_entity.pdbx_description
1 polymer ?
#
loop_
_entity_poly.entity_id
_entity_poly.type
_entity_poly.pdbx_seq_one_letter_code
_entity_poly.pdbx_strand_id
1 'polypeptide(L)'
;KILYLTAGLLKECLLYDENFLSINISVQKSIVLFIDEIHERSINIDLCLALIARMLTFKKELISKIKVIISSTTLDTSVERLFSSIPHIKLYHFNIPTIGPIYALAKFYRPNENVLDIVQELYKKRQRHDQILCFVNSVSEVNQCCRLLTEISGGTILAYPLIQSQQASTQKSFIEHGSVFFSTTVAETSLTFPSLKYVIDMGMINIPVYDYQSKKTTLKEVRAAESTIKQRLGRLGRTKSGEYYALYDFDPKDKPFPIPQICQSDLVNIEYSLRKSHLQNGLNDLKQFLPDKPTQELIDSTIQELRLLNVLESEPSNELTVYGKILAMLPDFDSIQMSKCVLAALEKYGCGDDLIRLASILSVLETTTIFQKLPQYLKSPDGDFMTLLNVMDEVLLIKQSVSVKQFDLDRICQAKGLTNIKYIIEEALRRYANLEKLFSHSSEFREKARLASGQWELIAKSLLAGYYENIFVSMKELHDRIHQFVRYNDKNDIAVLDLQSTLIRPKSQSPVSLIIAREVCYSSANRSKAILSFVGEIKPEWMNHTIERQIYLDHDEENRLNANNRYLNDEAKFSNKLNMLLSNHMVSLKGPADVVLNAELHLRQELISEYTFNLENKNPPNTASYINLSRNFESVMKMTRIFHPLIWRWKNQKQVEITVDSDTATKTCKITVNGIYSDIKKVKDEFNSFVGWLQNCAVIRHPNAGVPPRNLRPQMRRNCRDIEKRISCITDSKRTSIDLYNSVKGPKATRETRMEVVAWIAVCKFDCRLEGGFVRDWVVGNYRARSNDNPSSWLQYYVNKNGQQLPSMVKEVVPADLDCHLPTHVYFDIDKFQDELLKFDIKCKVFREDWRYVISIDEDARTGPFVMDLIEPHIALTHDRIDFDVNNLFLEKDYTNDLGMRVDIQRKPYFIELEMIVDHIKNKCFQVLRPVDWVVKERIDQMINIRSWVQIGEALSVIPDPHPYNHVLLVPLPSSANLYQHLISLMGIISNALQIISIEEIKNPSLEDTYEAMKIVIAKQCAAYNPNEQLLFHGTHGAGIEGITEYGFDDRYYNPNGAWG
;
A
#
# COMPACT_ATOMS: atom_id res chain seq x y z
N LYS A 1 17.07 -43.21 25.89
CA LYS A 1 16.14 -42.86 24.79
C LYS A 1 16.34 -41.37 24.50
N ILE A 2 16.34 -40.92 23.24
CA ILE A 2 16.48 -39.50 22.88
C ILE A 2 15.13 -39.03 22.33
N LEU A 3 14.66 -37.87 22.80
CA LEU A 3 13.39 -37.26 22.40
C LEU A 3 13.70 -35.86 21.86
N TYR A 4 13.23 -35.56 20.65
CA TYR A 4 13.36 -34.25 20.03
C TYR A 4 12.02 -33.51 20.14
N LEU A 5 12.05 -32.32 20.72
CA LEU A 5 10.87 -31.47 20.95
C LEU A 5 11.17 -30.06 20.45
N THR A 6 10.15 -29.38 19.94
CA THR A 6 10.23 -27.93 19.76
C THR A 6 10.20 -27.26 21.14
N ALA A 7 10.76 -26.05 21.25
CA ALA A 7 10.74 -25.30 22.51
C ALA A 7 9.30 -25.04 22.99
N GLY A 8 8.35 -24.80 22.08
CA GLY A 8 6.93 -24.64 22.41
C GLY A 8 6.31 -25.89 23.05
N LEU A 9 6.59 -27.07 22.49
CA LEU A 9 6.09 -28.34 23.05
C LEU A 9 6.74 -28.66 24.39
N LEU A 10 8.04 -28.40 24.54
CA LEU A 10 8.71 -28.54 25.84
C LEU A 10 8.11 -27.59 26.88
N LYS A 11 7.84 -26.33 26.52
CA LYS A 11 7.14 -25.35 27.37
C LYS A 11 5.79 -25.89 27.83
N GLU A 12 4.96 -26.41 26.92
CA GLU A 12 3.66 -26.99 27.27
C GLU A 12 3.78 -28.19 28.21
N CYS A 13 4.71 -29.12 27.96
CA CYS A 13 4.97 -30.23 28.86
C CYS A 13 5.38 -29.75 30.26
N LEU A 14 6.24 -28.73 30.36
CA LEU A 14 6.66 -28.16 31.64
C LEU A 14 5.55 -27.42 32.39
N LEU A 15 4.58 -26.84 31.68
CA LEU A 15 3.46 -26.11 32.29
C LEU A 15 2.31 -27.05 32.73
N TYR A 16 1.92 -27.99 31.88
CA TYR A 16 0.66 -28.73 32.05
C TYR A 16 0.81 -30.18 32.51
N ASP A 17 2.02 -30.75 32.45
CA ASP A 17 2.28 -32.11 32.95
C ASP A 17 3.27 -32.05 34.13
N GLU A 18 2.75 -31.94 35.36
CA GLU A 18 3.57 -31.96 36.58
C GLU A 18 4.45 -33.21 36.69
N ASN A 19 4.00 -34.29 36.07
CA ASN A 19 4.63 -35.59 36.13
C ASN A 19 5.57 -35.85 34.95
N PHE A 20 5.66 -34.93 33.99
CA PHE A 20 6.49 -35.08 32.79
C PHE A 20 7.92 -35.49 33.17
N LEU A 21 8.51 -34.78 34.14
CA LEU A 21 9.86 -35.08 34.60
C LEU A 21 9.90 -36.17 35.67
N SER A 22 8.91 -36.26 36.56
CA SER A 22 8.90 -37.24 37.66
C SER A 22 8.74 -38.68 37.15
N ILE A 23 7.85 -38.92 36.19
CA ILE A 23 7.66 -40.21 35.52
C ILE A 23 8.94 -40.60 34.80
N ASN A 24 9.51 -39.69 34.00
CA ASN A 24 10.74 -39.99 33.26
C ASN A 24 11.94 -40.24 34.21
N ILE A 25 12.03 -39.57 35.35
CA ILE A 25 13.04 -39.81 36.38
C ILE A 25 12.85 -41.17 37.07
N SER A 26 11.60 -41.52 37.43
CA SER A 26 11.28 -42.80 38.09
C SER A 26 11.68 -44.00 37.24
N VAL A 27 11.64 -43.86 35.91
CA VAL A 27 12.01 -44.89 34.94
C VAL A 27 13.51 -44.86 34.59
N GLN A 28 14.16 -43.69 34.48
CA GLN A 28 15.49 -43.56 33.87
C GLN A 28 16.65 -43.19 34.82
N LYS A 29 16.43 -43.08 36.14
CA LYS A 29 17.41 -42.63 37.17
C LYS A 29 17.90 -41.18 37.02
N SER A 30 18.06 -40.64 35.80
CA SER A 30 18.41 -39.24 35.51
C SER A 30 17.90 -38.78 34.14
N ILE A 31 17.72 -37.46 33.96
CA ILE A 31 17.29 -36.80 32.71
C ILE A 31 18.35 -35.79 32.27
N VAL A 32 18.59 -35.70 30.96
CA VAL A 32 19.39 -34.63 30.36
C VAL A 32 18.49 -33.79 29.46
N LEU A 33 18.39 -32.49 29.74
CA LEU A 33 17.70 -31.52 28.91
C LEU A 33 18.74 -30.79 28.07
N PHE A 34 18.68 -30.94 26.75
CA PHE A 34 19.53 -30.22 25.81
C PHE A 34 18.70 -29.12 25.16
N ILE A 35 19.03 -27.87 25.45
CA ILE A 35 18.37 -26.68 24.89
C ILE A 35 19.34 -26.05 23.89
N ASP A 36 18.97 -26.08 22.62
CA ASP A 36 19.81 -25.62 21.51
C ASP A 36 19.43 -24.21 21.03
N GLU A 37 20.36 -23.56 20.32
CA GLU A 37 20.16 -22.25 19.67
C GLU A 37 19.66 -21.12 20.59
N ILE A 38 20.13 -21.07 21.85
CA ILE A 38 19.64 -20.09 22.83
C ILE A 38 19.91 -18.63 22.44
N HIS A 39 20.90 -18.34 21.58
CA HIS A 39 21.14 -17.00 21.05
C HIS A 39 19.98 -16.45 20.19
N GLU A 40 19.00 -17.27 19.78
CA GLU A 40 17.78 -16.79 19.13
C GLU A 40 16.87 -15.96 20.07
N ARG A 41 16.96 -16.19 21.40
CA ARG A 41 16.17 -15.49 22.43
C ARG A 41 14.66 -15.41 22.13
N SER A 42 14.11 -16.52 21.62
CA SER A 42 12.67 -16.65 21.40
C SER A 42 11.92 -16.79 22.72
N ILE A 43 10.64 -16.39 22.73
CA ILE A 43 9.78 -16.45 23.93
C ILE A 43 9.78 -17.87 24.53
N ASN A 44 9.61 -18.90 23.69
CA ASN A 44 9.49 -20.28 24.15
C ASN A 44 10.79 -20.79 24.79
N ILE A 45 11.96 -20.41 24.24
CA ILE A 45 13.26 -20.77 24.81
C ILE A 45 13.42 -20.12 26.19
N ASP A 46 13.21 -18.81 26.29
CA ASP A 46 13.35 -18.07 27.55
C ASP A 46 12.35 -18.58 28.62
N LEU A 47 11.12 -18.94 28.23
CA LEU A 47 10.14 -19.57 29.13
C LEU A 47 10.60 -20.97 29.59
N CYS A 48 11.13 -21.82 28.70
CA CYS A 48 11.67 -23.12 29.10
C CYS A 48 12.81 -22.96 30.11
N LEU A 49 13.74 -22.04 29.86
CA LEU A 49 14.85 -21.74 30.77
C LEU A 49 14.33 -21.29 32.13
N ALA A 50 13.34 -20.39 32.16
CA ALA A 50 12.76 -19.91 33.41
C ALA A 50 12.00 -20.98 34.19
N LEU A 51 11.22 -21.82 33.52
CA LEU A 51 10.49 -22.92 34.14
C LEU A 51 11.45 -23.96 34.74
N ILE A 52 12.53 -24.28 34.02
CA ILE A 52 13.57 -25.20 34.52
C ILE A 52 14.32 -24.58 35.71
N ALA A 53 14.74 -23.32 35.61
CA ALA A 53 15.42 -22.60 36.69
C ALA A 53 14.56 -22.51 37.95
N ARG A 54 13.28 -22.14 37.80
CA ARG A 54 12.28 -22.12 38.87
C ARG A 54 12.17 -23.50 39.53
N MET A 55 11.96 -24.54 38.73
CA MET A 55 11.81 -25.90 39.23
C MET A 55 13.04 -26.36 40.03
N LEU A 56 14.25 -26.13 39.52
CA LEU A 56 15.49 -26.49 40.21
C LEU A 56 15.70 -25.70 41.50
N THR A 57 15.18 -24.47 41.57
CA THR A 57 15.24 -23.63 42.78
C THR A 57 14.35 -24.19 43.89
N PHE A 58 13.13 -24.62 43.57
CA PHE A 58 12.17 -25.10 44.57
C PHE A 58 12.28 -26.60 44.89
N LYS A 59 12.67 -27.45 43.93
CA LYS A 59 12.77 -28.91 44.09
C LYS A 59 14.23 -29.37 44.13
N LYS A 60 14.89 -29.17 45.28
CA LYS A 60 16.32 -29.47 45.46
C LYS A 60 16.69 -30.92 45.18
N GLU A 61 15.79 -31.89 45.40
CA GLU A 61 16.06 -33.29 45.07
C GLU A 61 16.31 -33.54 43.57
N LEU A 62 15.78 -32.68 42.69
CA LEU A 62 15.93 -32.82 41.24
C LEU A 62 17.31 -32.40 40.73
N ILE A 63 18.04 -31.54 41.48
CA ILE A 63 19.38 -31.06 41.09
C ILE A 63 20.35 -32.23 40.87
N SER A 64 20.23 -33.30 41.66
CA SER A 64 21.06 -34.51 41.52
C SER A 64 20.68 -35.40 40.34
N LYS A 65 19.47 -35.23 39.78
CA LYS A 65 18.86 -36.12 38.78
C LYS A 65 18.73 -35.47 37.39
N ILE A 66 18.77 -34.15 37.29
CA ILE A 66 18.62 -33.40 36.05
C ILE A 66 19.94 -32.75 35.67
N LYS A 67 20.36 -32.93 34.42
CA LYS A 67 21.45 -32.17 33.79
C LYS A 67 20.87 -31.29 32.71
N VAL A 68 21.24 -30.01 32.70
CA VAL A 68 20.83 -29.06 31.66
C VAL A 68 22.06 -28.74 30.82
N ILE A 69 21.98 -28.96 29.52
CA ILE A 69 22.99 -28.60 28.54
C ILE A 69 22.40 -27.49 27.69
N ILE A 70 23.07 -26.34 27.71
CA ILE A 70 22.71 -25.14 26.98
C ILE A 70 23.72 -24.98 25.85
N SER A 71 23.23 -25.00 24.61
CA SER A 71 24.03 -24.78 23.41
C SER A 71 23.72 -23.40 22.83
N SER A 72 24.79 -22.69 22.46
CA SER A 72 24.72 -21.34 21.88
C SER A 72 25.96 -21.07 21.05
N THR A 73 25.81 -20.34 19.95
CA THR A 73 26.93 -19.88 19.11
C THR A 73 27.75 -18.76 19.78
N THR A 74 27.12 -18.04 20.70
CA THR A 74 27.70 -16.92 21.45
C THR A 74 27.27 -16.98 22.90
N LEU A 75 28.21 -16.80 23.83
CA LEU A 75 27.93 -16.95 25.26
C LEU A 75 27.13 -15.74 25.77
N ASP A 76 25.83 -15.94 26.01
CA ASP A 76 24.95 -14.94 26.59
C ASP A 76 25.05 -14.98 28.12
N THR A 77 25.61 -13.92 28.71
CA THR A 77 25.85 -13.83 30.15
C THR A 77 24.57 -13.72 30.97
N SER A 78 23.42 -13.37 30.37
CA SER A 78 22.12 -13.36 31.07
C SER A 78 21.70 -14.78 31.49
N VAL A 79 21.86 -15.74 30.58
CA VAL A 79 21.51 -17.15 30.80
C VAL A 79 22.45 -17.80 31.81
N GLU A 80 23.75 -17.49 31.74
CA GLU A 80 24.73 -17.94 32.72
C GLU A 80 24.40 -17.42 34.13
N ARG A 81 24.09 -16.11 34.25
CA ARG A 81 23.70 -15.48 35.52
C ARG A 81 22.46 -16.13 36.13
N LEU A 82 21.47 -16.49 35.31
CA LEU A 82 20.26 -17.17 35.76
C LEU A 82 20.60 -18.47 36.51
N PHE A 83 21.32 -19.40 35.88
CA PHE A 83 21.63 -20.68 36.52
C PHE A 83 22.69 -20.58 37.62
N SER A 84 23.60 -19.61 37.54
CA SER A 84 24.59 -19.35 38.59
C SER A 84 23.97 -18.84 39.89
N SER A 85 22.80 -18.21 39.81
CA SER A 85 22.07 -17.73 40.99
C SER A 85 21.40 -18.84 41.81
N ILE A 86 21.26 -20.06 41.25
CA ILE A 86 20.57 -21.17 41.90
C ILE A 86 21.52 -21.89 42.85
N PRO A 87 21.19 -22.02 44.16
CA PRO A 87 22.05 -22.68 45.13
C PRO A 87 22.36 -24.13 44.75
N HIS A 88 23.62 -24.54 44.97
CA HIS A 88 24.11 -25.91 44.76
C HIS A 88 24.16 -26.40 43.30
N ILE A 89 23.89 -25.55 42.32
CA ILE A 89 24.16 -25.85 40.90
C ILE A 89 25.65 -25.63 40.61
N LYS A 90 26.26 -26.58 39.88
CA LYS A 90 27.60 -26.44 39.32
C LYS A 90 27.48 -26.09 37.85
N LEU A 91 27.96 -24.90 37.50
CA LEU A 91 28.01 -24.46 36.11
C LEU A 91 29.38 -24.83 35.52
N TYR A 92 29.35 -25.43 34.33
CA TYR A 92 30.54 -25.84 33.62
C TYR A 92 30.52 -25.24 32.22
N HIS A 93 31.65 -24.65 31.84
CA HIS A 93 31.85 -24.13 30.50
C HIS A 93 32.66 -25.14 29.69
N PHE A 94 32.08 -25.57 28.58
CA PHE A 94 32.79 -26.38 27.61
C PHE A 94 32.70 -25.68 26.27
N ASN A 95 33.84 -25.17 25.81
CA ASN A 95 33.94 -24.71 24.44
C ASN A 95 34.12 -25.94 23.57
N ILE A 96 33.10 -26.27 22.79
CA ILE A 96 33.28 -27.19 21.66
C ILE A 96 34.25 -26.46 20.71
N PRO A 97 35.42 -27.04 20.38
CA PRO A 97 36.34 -26.42 19.45
C PRO A 97 35.54 -26.06 18.20
N THR A 98 35.52 -24.78 17.85
CA THR A 98 34.86 -24.36 16.63
C THR A 98 35.50 -25.17 15.52
N ILE A 99 34.75 -26.08 14.91
CA ILE A 99 35.07 -26.49 13.55
C ILE A 99 34.82 -25.19 12.80
N GLY A 100 35.88 -24.38 12.69
CA GLY A 100 35.90 -23.22 11.83
C GLY A 100 35.46 -23.67 10.44
N PRO A 101 35.19 -22.74 9.52
CA PRO A 101 34.82 -23.14 8.18
C PRO A 101 35.87 -24.14 7.68
N ILE A 102 35.44 -25.35 7.32
CA ILE A 102 36.30 -26.46 6.88
C ILE A 102 37.16 -25.96 5.69
N TYR A 103 36.64 -24.96 4.98
CA TYR A 103 37.27 -24.31 3.85
C TYR A 103 37.39 -22.79 4.05
N ALA A 104 38.39 -22.17 3.43
CA ALA A 104 38.66 -20.74 3.55
C ALA A 104 37.45 -19.85 3.22
N LEU A 105 37.26 -18.77 3.99
CA LEU A 105 36.23 -17.76 3.78
C LEU A 105 36.85 -16.40 3.43
N ALA A 106 36.33 -15.75 2.39
CA ALA A 106 36.60 -14.35 2.10
C ALA A 106 35.39 -13.49 2.50
N LYS A 107 35.65 -12.30 3.05
CA LYS A 107 34.61 -11.31 3.38
C LYS A 107 34.82 -10.06 2.54
N PHE A 108 33.77 -9.60 1.88
CA PHE A 108 33.75 -8.39 1.07
C PHE A 108 32.74 -7.41 1.67
N TYR A 109 33.20 -6.19 1.92
CA TYR A 109 32.36 -5.11 2.43
C TYR A 109 31.96 -4.22 1.26
N ARG A 110 30.67 -4.23 0.92
CA ARG A 110 30.07 -3.53 -0.23
C ARG A 110 28.81 -2.77 0.20
N PRO A 111 28.94 -1.84 1.16
CA PRO A 111 27.79 -1.18 1.76
C PRO A 111 27.00 -0.40 0.70
N ASN A 112 25.68 -0.45 0.81
CA ASN A 112 24.73 0.25 -0.06
C ASN A 112 24.70 -0.22 -1.54
N GLU A 113 25.40 -1.29 -1.92
CA GLU A 113 25.23 -1.87 -3.26
C GLU A 113 23.90 -2.65 -3.38
N ASN A 114 23.32 -2.69 -4.58
CA ASN A 114 22.07 -3.41 -4.83
C ASN A 114 22.31 -4.92 -4.81
N VAL A 115 21.54 -5.66 -3.99
CA VAL A 115 21.63 -7.12 -3.90
C VAL A 115 21.49 -7.82 -5.26
N LEU A 116 20.61 -7.35 -6.14
CA LEU A 116 20.38 -7.97 -7.44
C LEU A 116 21.58 -7.79 -8.38
N ASP A 117 22.23 -6.62 -8.33
CA ASP A 117 23.45 -6.35 -9.11
C ASP A 117 24.59 -7.29 -8.67
N ILE A 118 24.77 -7.44 -7.34
CA ILE A 118 25.75 -8.38 -6.77
C ILE A 118 25.40 -9.81 -7.19
N VAL A 119 24.14 -10.23 -7.09
CA VAL A 119 23.71 -11.57 -7.51
C VAL A 119 24.05 -11.80 -8.98
N GLN A 120 23.80 -10.84 -9.88
CA GLN A 120 24.14 -10.98 -11.29
C GLN A 120 25.66 -11.03 -11.53
N GLU A 121 26.44 -10.21 -10.81
CA GLU A 121 27.90 -10.26 -10.86
C GLU A 121 28.41 -11.65 -10.45
N LEU A 122 27.93 -12.17 -9.33
CA LEU A 122 28.34 -13.47 -8.80
C LEU A 122 27.82 -14.62 -9.65
N TYR A 123 26.59 -14.52 -10.19
CA TYR A 123 26.04 -15.51 -11.10
C TYR A 123 26.89 -15.68 -12.36
N LYS A 124 27.48 -14.60 -12.88
CA LYS A 124 28.41 -14.67 -14.02
C LYS A 124 29.75 -15.29 -13.66
N LYS A 125 30.21 -15.13 -12.41
CA LYS A 125 31.51 -15.61 -11.92
C LYS A 125 31.49 -17.05 -11.40
N ARG A 126 30.33 -17.53 -10.96
CA ARG A 126 30.20 -18.81 -10.25
C ARG A 126 30.51 -20.02 -11.14
N GLN A 127 30.86 -21.14 -10.53
CA GLN A 127 30.88 -22.44 -11.21
C GLN A 127 29.47 -23.02 -11.29
N ARG A 128 29.26 -23.99 -12.20
CA ARG A 128 27.93 -24.57 -12.51
C ARG A 128 27.13 -25.02 -11.28
N HIS A 129 27.81 -25.55 -10.25
CA HIS A 129 27.15 -26.08 -9.05
C HIS A 129 27.14 -25.10 -7.87
N ASP A 130 27.73 -23.91 -7.99
CA ASP A 130 27.82 -22.96 -6.89
C ASP A 130 26.48 -22.28 -6.64
N GLN A 131 26.09 -22.24 -5.36
CA GLN A 131 24.83 -21.65 -4.92
C GLN A 131 25.05 -20.28 -4.26
N ILE A 132 24.09 -19.39 -4.47
CA ILE A 132 24.03 -18.02 -3.93
C ILE A 132 22.83 -17.92 -2.99
N LEU A 133 23.04 -17.47 -1.75
CA LEU A 133 22.00 -17.20 -0.77
C LEU A 133 22.00 -15.72 -0.38
N CYS A 134 20.83 -15.08 -0.48
CA CYS A 134 20.62 -13.67 -0.19
C CYS A 134 19.69 -13.51 1.01
N PHE A 135 20.14 -12.80 2.05
CA PHE A 135 19.32 -12.42 3.19
C PHE A 135 18.70 -11.03 2.98
N VAL A 136 17.37 -10.96 2.94
CA VAL A 136 16.57 -9.73 2.81
C VAL A 136 15.57 -9.61 3.97
N ASN A 137 14.97 -8.43 4.17
CA ASN A 137 14.28 -8.12 5.44
C ASN A 137 12.89 -8.77 5.58
N SER A 138 12.22 -9.13 4.48
CA SER A 138 10.80 -9.49 4.47
C SER A 138 10.44 -10.47 3.37
N VAL A 139 9.33 -11.20 3.58
CA VAL A 139 8.75 -12.12 2.57
C VAL A 139 8.36 -11.38 1.29
N SER A 140 7.89 -10.14 1.42
CA SER A 140 7.56 -9.30 0.25
C SER A 140 8.82 -9.01 -0.58
N GLU A 141 9.92 -8.61 0.07
CA GLU A 141 11.19 -8.39 -0.61
C GLU A 141 11.75 -9.68 -1.22
N VAL A 142 11.65 -10.82 -0.54
CA VAL A 142 12.05 -12.13 -1.08
C VAL A 142 11.34 -12.39 -2.42
N ASN A 143 10.01 -12.29 -2.43
CA ASN A 143 9.21 -12.55 -3.63
C ASN A 143 9.48 -11.53 -4.74
N GLN A 144 9.64 -10.26 -4.37
CA GLN A 144 9.97 -9.20 -5.32
C GLN A 144 11.35 -9.41 -5.94
N CYS A 145 12.37 -9.73 -5.15
CA CYS A 145 13.71 -10.00 -5.64
C CYS A 145 13.74 -11.22 -6.58
N CYS A 146 13.03 -12.30 -6.22
CA CYS A 146 12.94 -13.49 -7.08
C CYS A 146 12.31 -13.15 -8.45
N ARG A 147 11.19 -12.42 -8.43
CA ARG A 147 10.49 -11.99 -9.65
C ARG A 147 11.38 -11.07 -10.49
N LEU A 148 11.92 -10.01 -9.89
CA LEU A 148 12.74 -9.03 -10.59
C LEU A 148 14.01 -9.66 -11.19
N LEU A 149 14.70 -10.53 -10.45
CA LEU A 149 15.90 -11.18 -10.98
C LEU A 149 15.58 -12.05 -12.20
N THR A 150 14.43 -12.72 -12.19
CA THR A 150 13.94 -13.51 -13.33
C THR A 150 13.63 -12.61 -14.53
N GLU A 151 12.94 -11.49 -14.31
CA GLU A 151 12.59 -10.51 -15.35
C GLU A 151 13.85 -9.86 -15.97
N ILE A 152 14.77 -9.34 -15.15
CA ILE A 152 15.97 -8.64 -15.60
C ILE A 152 16.92 -9.58 -16.36
N SER A 153 16.97 -10.84 -15.95
CA SER A 153 17.80 -11.84 -16.61
C SER A 153 17.16 -12.44 -17.87
N GLY A 154 15.96 -12.00 -18.27
CA GLY A 154 15.22 -12.59 -19.38
C GLY A 154 14.91 -14.08 -19.18
N GLY A 155 14.72 -14.50 -17.92
CA GLY A 155 14.51 -15.90 -17.53
C GLY A 155 15.77 -16.75 -17.43
N THR A 156 16.97 -16.21 -17.66
CA THR A 156 18.23 -16.98 -17.56
C THR A 156 18.62 -17.29 -16.11
N ILE A 157 18.25 -16.43 -15.16
CA ILE A 157 18.47 -16.62 -13.73
C ILE A 157 17.14 -16.89 -13.05
N LEU A 158 16.93 -18.12 -12.60
CA LEU A 158 15.82 -18.48 -11.73
C LEU A 158 16.23 -18.36 -10.26
N ALA A 159 15.53 -17.50 -9.53
CA ALA A 159 15.67 -17.36 -8.09
C ALA A 159 14.50 -18.00 -7.35
N TYR A 160 14.81 -18.63 -6.21
CA TYR A 160 13.85 -19.36 -5.41
C TYR A 160 13.63 -18.67 -4.06
N PRO A 161 12.37 -18.43 -3.65
CA PRO A 161 12.07 -17.91 -2.33
C PRO A 161 12.23 -19.01 -1.29
N LEU A 162 12.88 -18.71 -0.17
CA LEU A 162 12.93 -19.56 1.03
C LEU A 162 12.27 -18.80 2.19
N ILE A 163 11.02 -19.16 2.50
CA ILE A 163 10.18 -18.46 3.50
C ILE A 163 9.49 -19.46 4.43
N GLN A 164 9.13 -19.03 5.64
CA GLN A 164 8.66 -19.91 6.72
C GLN A 164 7.37 -20.65 6.36
N SER A 165 6.46 -19.98 5.65
CA SER A 165 5.16 -20.53 5.25
C SER A 165 5.25 -21.65 4.19
N GLN A 166 6.44 -21.94 3.65
CA GLN A 166 6.65 -23.03 2.70
C GLN A 166 6.84 -24.36 3.41
N GLN A 167 6.40 -25.45 2.77
CA GLN A 167 6.71 -26.80 3.23
C GLN A 167 8.22 -27.06 3.21
N ALA A 168 8.70 -27.82 4.20
CA ALA A 168 10.09 -28.27 4.26
C ALA A 168 10.52 -29.07 3.01
N SER A 169 9.61 -29.87 2.43
CA SER A 169 9.83 -30.58 1.16
C SER A 169 10.05 -29.62 -0.01
N THR A 170 9.26 -28.56 -0.11
CA THR A 170 9.39 -27.51 -1.14
C THR A 170 10.70 -26.75 -0.98
N GLN A 171 11.03 -26.31 0.24
CA GLN A 171 12.31 -25.65 0.53
C GLN A 171 13.49 -26.55 0.17
N LYS A 172 13.44 -27.83 0.55
CA LYS A 172 14.47 -28.82 0.21
C LYS A 172 14.58 -29.03 -1.30
N SER A 173 13.46 -29.18 -2.01
CA SER A 173 13.44 -29.29 -3.47
C SER A 173 14.04 -28.07 -4.16
N PHE A 174 13.73 -26.87 -3.67
CA PHE A 174 14.36 -25.63 -4.14
C PHE A 174 15.86 -25.66 -3.89
N ILE A 175 16.31 -26.04 -2.70
CA ILE A 175 17.75 -26.09 -2.36
C ILE A 175 18.49 -27.14 -3.20
N GLU A 176 17.89 -28.28 -3.50
CA GLU A 176 18.51 -29.35 -4.29
C GLU A 176 18.69 -28.98 -5.76
N HIS A 177 17.73 -28.27 -6.35
CA HIS A 177 17.71 -27.97 -7.79
C HIS A 177 18.05 -26.51 -8.13
N GLY A 178 17.99 -25.61 -7.14
CA GLY A 178 18.16 -24.18 -7.29
C GLY A 178 19.61 -23.73 -7.14
N SER A 179 19.90 -22.54 -7.68
CA SER A 179 21.24 -21.94 -7.63
C SER A 179 21.26 -20.55 -7.01
N VAL A 180 20.11 -19.87 -6.92
CA VAL A 180 19.97 -18.54 -6.33
C VAL A 180 18.76 -18.55 -5.40
N PHE A 181 18.95 -18.11 -4.17
CA PHE A 181 17.94 -18.14 -3.12
C PHE A 181 17.82 -16.77 -2.46
N PHE A 182 16.59 -16.30 -2.27
CA PHE A 182 16.30 -15.18 -1.39
C PHE A 182 15.56 -15.69 -0.15
N SER A 183 16.01 -15.29 1.03
CA SER A 183 15.49 -15.75 2.31
C SER A 183 15.37 -14.61 3.30
N THR A 184 14.44 -14.77 4.24
CA THR A 184 14.46 -14.06 5.53
C THR A 184 15.29 -14.86 6.55
N THR A 185 14.89 -14.91 7.82
CA THR A 185 15.52 -15.69 8.89
C THR A 185 15.50 -17.21 8.68
N VAL A 186 14.70 -17.71 7.74
CA VAL A 186 14.48 -19.15 7.54
C VAL A 186 15.76 -19.90 7.15
N ALA A 187 16.61 -19.28 6.34
CA ALA A 187 17.91 -19.86 6.00
C ALA A 187 18.99 -19.61 7.06
N GLU A 188 18.70 -18.87 8.14
CA GLU A 188 19.64 -18.67 9.25
C GLU A 188 19.86 -19.93 10.05
N THR A 189 18.87 -20.82 10.11
CA THR A 189 18.89 -22.10 10.84
C THR A 189 18.39 -23.27 9.99
N SER A 190 18.80 -24.49 10.33
CA SER A 190 18.24 -25.77 9.85
C SER A 190 18.31 -26.13 8.34
N LEU A 191 18.49 -25.19 7.42
CA LEU A 191 18.63 -25.47 5.99
C LEU A 191 20.09 -25.78 5.62
N THR A 192 20.29 -26.93 4.98
CA THR A 192 21.61 -27.40 4.52
C THR A 192 21.70 -27.25 3.01
N PHE A 193 22.67 -26.46 2.56
CA PHE A 193 22.90 -26.18 1.16
C PHE A 193 24.05 -27.05 0.62
N PRO A 194 23.83 -27.87 -0.42
CA PRO A 194 24.83 -28.82 -0.89
C PRO A 194 26.07 -28.15 -1.49
N SER A 195 25.95 -26.94 -2.04
CA SER A 195 27.05 -26.27 -2.75
C SER A 195 27.03 -24.75 -2.56
N LEU A 196 26.68 -24.28 -1.36
CA LEU A 196 26.71 -22.85 -1.03
C LEU A 196 28.12 -22.27 -1.13
N LYS A 197 28.27 -21.29 -2.02
CA LYS A 197 29.52 -20.60 -2.31
C LYS A 197 29.45 -19.13 -1.93
N TYR A 198 28.30 -18.49 -2.12
CA TYR A 198 28.12 -17.06 -1.91
C TYR A 198 26.98 -16.78 -0.94
N VAL A 199 27.22 -15.94 0.06
CA VAL A 199 26.17 -15.35 0.90
C VAL A 199 26.22 -13.84 0.73
N ILE A 200 25.07 -13.23 0.46
CA ILE A 200 24.89 -11.78 0.37
C ILE A 200 23.93 -11.36 1.49
N ASP A 201 24.35 -10.46 2.36
CA ASP A 201 23.60 -10.10 3.56
C ASP A 201 23.34 -8.59 3.64
N MET A 202 22.06 -8.23 3.68
CA MET A 202 21.59 -6.85 3.88
C MET A 202 21.81 -6.35 5.33
N GLY A 203 22.05 -7.23 6.30
CA GLY A 203 22.23 -6.87 7.70
C GLY A 203 20.94 -6.45 8.43
N MET A 204 19.78 -6.52 7.78
CA MET A 204 18.50 -6.12 8.34
C MET A 204 17.60 -7.33 8.64
N ILE A 205 16.65 -7.14 9.54
CA ILE A 205 15.64 -8.12 9.94
C ILE A 205 14.36 -7.41 10.40
N ASN A 206 13.19 -7.97 10.09
CA ASN A 206 11.92 -7.51 10.63
C ASN A 206 11.55 -8.33 11.88
N ILE A 207 11.26 -7.64 12.99
CA ILE A 207 10.81 -8.27 14.24
C ILE A 207 9.48 -7.68 14.71
N PRO A 208 8.55 -8.50 15.24
CA PRO A 208 7.34 -7.98 15.86
C PRO A 208 7.69 -7.25 17.17
N VAL A 209 7.14 -6.06 17.36
CA VAL A 209 7.28 -5.26 18.58
C VAL A 209 5.90 -4.84 19.05
N TYR A 210 5.55 -5.22 20.27
CA TYR A 210 4.31 -4.86 20.95
C TYR A 210 4.47 -3.54 21.72
N ASP A 211 3.57 -2.61 21.47
CA ASP A 211 3.39 -1.40 22.28
C ASP A 211 2.17 -1.56 23.18
N TYR A 212 2.41 -1.64 24.49
CA TYR A 212 1.38 -1.84 25.50
C TYR A 212 0.49 -0.61 25.73
N GLN A 213 0.92 0.59 25.31
CA GLN A 213 0.10 1.80 25.42
C GLN A 213 -0.98 1.83 24.34
N SER A 214 -0.58 1.58 23.09
CA SER A 214 -1.50 1.52 21.97
C SER A 214 -2.18 0.15 21.81
N LYS A 215 -1.69 -0.89 22.50
CA LYS A 215 -2.06 -2.31 22.33
C LYS A 215 -1.85 -2.82 20.91
N LYS A 216 -0.79 -2.36 20.23
CA LYS A 216 -0.51 -2.67 18.82
C LYS A 216 0.80 -3.42 18.68
N THR A 217 0.78 -4.54 17.94
CA THR A 217 2.00 -5.21 17.47
C THR A 217 2.36 -4.69 16.09
N THR A 218 3.57 -4.16 15.95
CA THR A 218 4.10 -3.62 14.68
C THR A 218 5.30 -4.43 14.24
N LEU A 219 5.38 -4.81 12.96
CA LEU A 219 6.59 -5.44 12.41
C LEU A 219 7.64 -4.36 12.12
N LYS A 220 8.66 -4.24 12.98
CA LYS A 220 9.70 -3.22 12.89
C LYS A 220 10.96 -3.75 12.22
N GLU A 221 11.42 -3.02 11.20
CA GLU A 221 12.73 -3.25 10.60
C GLU A 221 13.84 -2.77 11.55
N VAL A 222 14.79 -3.66 11.87
CA VAL A 222 15.92 -3.39 12.76
C VAL A 222 17.21 -4.00 12.21
N ARG A 223 18.34 -3.50 12.71
CA ARG A 223 19.66 -4.11 12.45
C ARG A 223 19.71 -5.51 13.08
N ALA A 224 20.20 -6.48 12.31
CA ALA A 224 20.50 -7.82 12.78
C ALA A 224 21.62 -7.77 13.83
N ALA A 225 21.54 -8.62 14.84
CA ALA A 225 22.56 -8.71 15.87
C ALA A 225 23.83 -9.40 15.35
N GLU A 226 24.96 -9.20 16.03
CA GLU A 226 26.23 -9.87 15.69
C GLU A 226 26.08 -11.40 15.64
N SER A 227 25.37 -11.97 16.61
CA SER A 227 25.02 -13.40 16.67
C SER A 227 24.28 -13.87 15.40
N THR A 228 23.26 -13.14 14.97
CA THR A 228 22.51 -13.41 13.73
C THR A 228 23.42 -13.36 12.49
N ILE A 229 24.24 -12.31 12.39
CA ILE A 229 25.19 -12.14 11.27
C ILE A 229 26.24 -13.27 11.26
N LYS A 230 26.70 -13.70 12.44
CA LYS A 230 27.60 -14.86 12.57
C LYS A 230 26.93 -16.15 12.10
N GLN A 231 25.65 -16.38 12.39
CA GLN A 231 24.91 -17.54 11.89
C GLN A 231 24.74 -17.51 10.37
N ARG A 232 24.38 -16.36 9.79
CA ARG A 232 24.28 -16.15 8.33
C ARG A 232 25.62 -16.43 7.65
N LEU A 233 26.71 -15.91 8.21
CA LEU A 233 28.07 -16.17 7.75
C LEU A 233 28.46 -17.65 7.90
N GLY A 234 28.06 -18.29 8.99
CA GLY A 234 28.30 -19.70 9.28
C GLY A 234 27.57 -20.69 8.37
N ARG A 235 26.75 -20.21 7.43
CA ARG A 235 26.21 -21.02 6.32
C ARG A 235 27.31 -21.37 5.31
N LEU A 236 28.32 -20.51 5.15
CA LEU A 236 29.46 -20.73 4.26
C LEU A 236 30.52 -21.63 4.90
N GLY A 237 31.41 -22.18 4.07
CA GLY A 237 32.61 -22.87 4.54
C GLY A 237 32.35 -24.30 5.05
N ARG A 238 31.11 -24.80 4.94
CA ARG A 238 30.74 -26.17 5.33
C ARG A 238 31.12 -27.21 4.28
N THR A 239 30.83 -26.94 3.00
CA THR A 239 31.04 -27.89 1.89
C THR A 239 32.19 -27.49 0.96
N LYS A 240 32.47 -26.18 0.86
CA LYS A 240 33.57 -25.62 0.05
C LYS A 240 33.94 -24.22 0.54
N SER A 241 35.02 -23.66 0.00
CA SER A 241 35.44 -22.28 0.28
C SER A 241 34.33 -21.31 -0.12
N GLY A 242 34.06 -20.30 0.70
CA GLY A 242 32.91 -19.40 0.52
C GLY A 242 33.28 -17.92 0.52
N GLU A 243 32.39 -17.09 -0.03
CA GLU A 243 32.51 -15.63 -0.05
C GLU A 243 31.27 -14.98 0.56
N TYR A 244 31.50 -14.11 1.54
CA TYR A 244 30.46 -13.38 2.25
C TYR A 244 30.48 -11.90 1.84
N TYR A 245 29.35 -11.40 1.36
CA TYR A 245 29.16 -10.02 0.91
C TYR A 245 28.27 -9.26 1.88
N ALA A 246 28.86 -8.36 2.66
CA ALA A 246 28.14 -7.49 3.60
C ALA A 246 27.69 -6.20 2.89
N LEU A 247 26.38 -5.97 2.79
CA LEU A 247 25.80 -4.79 2.14
C LEU A 247 25.40 -3.67 3.11
N TYR A 248 25.65 -3.84 4.40
CA TYR A 248 25.32 -2.90 5.46
C TYR A 248 26.51 -2.01 5.86
N ASP A 249 26.23 -0.79 6.33
CA ASP A 249 27.24 0.21 6.72
C ASP A 249 27.55 0.29 8.23
N PHE A 250 26.88 -0.50 9.07
CA PHE A 250 27.03 -0.48 10.53
C PHE A 250 27.98 -1.57 11.08
N ASP A 251 28.52 -1.37 12.28
CA ASP A 251 29.29 -2.42 12.99
C ASP A 251 28.34 -3.36 13.74
N PRO A 252 28.31 -4.67 13.40
CA PRO A 252 27.49 -5.66 14.11
C PRO A 252 27.76 -5.72 15.62
N LYS A 253 28.96 -5.34 16.07
CA LYS A 253 29.33 -5.36 17.50
C LYS A 253 28.53 -4.39 18.36
N ASP A 254 27.92 -3.37 17.76
CA ASP A 254 27.05 -2.43 18.47
C ASP A 254 25.84 -3.13 19.10
N LYS A 255 25.44 -4.29 18.55
CA LYS A 255 24.33 -5.10 19.04
C LYS A 255 24.73 -6.58 19.02
N PRO A 256 25.39 -7.10 20.06
CA PRO A 256 25.91 -8.46 20.06
C PRO A 256 24.80 -9.53 20.02
N PHE A 257 23.68 -9.28 20.70
CA PHE A 257 22.54 -10.19 20.82
C PHE A 257 21.23 -9.52 20.42
N PRO A 258 20.25 -10.28 19.88
CA PRO A 258 18.91 -9.76 19.68
C PRO A 258 18.29 -9.36 21.03
N ILE A 259 17.37 -8.37 21.00
CA ILE A 259 16.59 -8.08 22.20
C ILE A 259 15.64 -9.26 22.40
N PRO A 260 15.52 -9.82 23.61
CA PRO A 260 14.71 -11.01 23.85
C PRO A 260 13.24 -10.76 23.51
N GLN A 261 12.63 -11.70 22.80
CA GLN A 261 11.25 -11.50 22.33
C GLN A 261 10.26 -11.35 23.48
N ILE A 262 10.50 -11.99 24.63
CA ILE A 262 9.64 -11.87 25.82
C ILE A 262 9.58 -10.42 26.35
N CYS A 263 10.58 -9.59 26.07
CA CYS A 263 10.60 -8.19 26.48
C CYS A 263 9.89 -7.24 25.50
N GLN A 264 9.46 -7.72 24.33
CA GLN A 264 8.91 -6.90 23.24
C GLN A 264 7.67 -7.51 22.58
N SER A 265 7.06 -8.52 23.19
CA SER A 265 5.87 -9.21 22.66
C SER A 265 4.67 -9.01 23.57
N ASP A 266 3.47 -9.23 23.04
CA ASP A 266 2.25 -9.35 23.83
C ASP A 266 2.34 -10.60 24.74
N LEU A 267 2.16 -10.40 26.04
CA LEU A 267 2.31 -11.43 27.06
C LEU A 267 0.97 -11.94 27.61
N VAL A 268 -0.18 -11.48 27.11
CA VAL A 268 -1.52 -11.83 27.65
C VAL A 268 -1.75 -13.34 27.68
N ASN A 269 -1.47 -14.01 26.56
CA ASN A 269 -1.63 -15.46 26.47
C ASN A 269 -0.62 -16.22 27.34
N ILE A 270 0.57 -15.64 27.58
CA ILE A 270 1.61 -16.23 28.43
C ILE A 270 1.20 -16.13 29.90
N GLU A 271 0.78 -14.95 30.36
CA GLU A 271 0.26 -14.73 31.71
C GLU A 271 -0.91 -15.69 31.98
N TYR A 272 -1.86 -15.79 31.04
CA TYR A 272 -2.97 -16.72 31.17
C TYR A 272 -2.52 -18.19 31.23
N SER A 273 -1.59 -18.59 30.36
CA SER A 273 -1.05 -19.97 30.36
C SER A 273 -0.39 -20.33 31.68
N LEU A 274 0.35 -19.39 32.29
CA LEU A 274 1.00 -19.56 33.59
C LEU A 274 -0.03 -19.70 34.71
N ARG A 275 -1.08 -18.87 34.72
CA ARG A 275 -2.17 -18.92 35.71
C ARG A 275 -3.00 -20.20 35.62
N LYS A 276 -3.23 -20.70 34.39
CA LYS A 276 -3.93 -21.96 34.10
C LYS A 276 -3.08 -23.18 34.46
N SER A 277 -1.76 -23.06 34.42
CA SER A 277 -0.83 -24.15 34.71
C SER A 277 -0.88 -24.57 36.19
N HIS A 278 -0.27 -25.71 36.51
CA HIS A 278 -0.15 -26.17 37.89
C HIS A 278 0.68 -25.24 38.78
N LEU A 279 1.45 -24.32 38.19
CA LEU A 279 2.17 -23.30 38.95
C LEU A 279 1.22 -22.32 39.64
N GLN A 280 0.04 -22.04 39.07
CA GLN A 280 -0.98 -21.09 39.54
C GLN A 280 -0.49 -19.64 39.77
N ASN A 281 0.76 -19.35 39.40
CA ASN A 281 1.43 -18.07 39.52
C ASN A 281 1.54 -17.37 38.15
N GLY A 282 1.68 -16.05 38.15
CA GLY A 282 1.87 -15.25 36.94
C GLY A 282 3.32 -14.88 36.64
N LEU A 283 3.50 -14.02 35.63
CA LEU A 283 4.75 -13.41 35.21
C LEU A 283 5.46 -12.67 36.34
N ASN A 284 4.73 -12.08 37.28
CA ASN A 284 5.33 -11.41 38.44
C ASN A 284 6.20 -12.34 39.30
N ASP A 285 5.85 -13.63 39.36
CA ASP A 285 6.64 -14.65 40.05
C ASP A 285 7.66 -15.32 39.12
N LEU A 286 7.32 -15.51 37.85
CA LEU A 286 8.25 -16.11 36.88
C LEU A 286 9.41 -15.18 36.52
N LYS A 287 9.22 -13.85 36.54
CA LYS A 287 10.23 -12.86 36.08
C LYS A 287 11.56 -12.96 36.81
N GLN A 288 11.59 -13.46 38.05
CA GLN A 288 12.84 -13.64 38.77
C GLN A 288 13.72 -14.77 38.18
N PHE A 289 13.11 -15.67 37.41
CA PHE A 289 13.75 -16.81 36.76
C PHE A 289 13.96 -16.59 35.25
N LEU A 290 13.64 -15.42 34.70
CA LEU A 290 13.94 -15.12 33.29
C LEU A 290 15.39 -14.63 33.14
N PRO A 291 16.09 -14.99 32.04
CA PRO A 291 17.42 -14.45 31.75
C PRO A 291 17.41 -12.92 31.66
N ASP A 292 16.44 -12.36 30.94
CA ASP A 292 16.13 -10.93 30.89
C ASP A 292 14.64 -10.73 31.16
N LYS A 293 14.33 -9.68 31.92
CA LYS A 293 12.98 -9.47 32.46
C LYS A 293 12.23 -8.48 31.58
N PRO A 294 10.95 -8.77 31.23
CA PRO A 294 10.05 -7.75 30.73
C PRO A 294 9.94 -6.59 31.74
N THR A 295 9.64 -5.38 31.24
CA THR A 295 9.43 -4.22 32.12
C THR A 295 8.21 -4.43 33.00
N GLN A 296 8.19 -3.79 34.18
CA GLN A 296 7.06 -3.94 35.10
C GLN A 296 5.77 -3.38 34.47
N GLU A 297 5.88 -2.29 33.72
CA GLU A 297 4.77 -1.66 33.01
C GLU A 297 4.12 -2.61 31.99
N LEU A 298 4.93 -3.40 31.27
CA LEU A 298 4.43 -4.39 30.32
C LEU A 298 3.68 -5.54 31.05
N ILE A 299 4.22 -6.01 32.18
CA ILE A 299 3.57 -7.06 33.00
C ILE A 299 2.26 -6.54 33.60
N ASP A 300 2.26 -5.33 34.17
CA ASP A 300 1.08 -4.74 34.81
C ASP A 300 -0.02 -4.45 33.77
N SER A 301 0.35 -3.96 32.60
CA SER A 301 -0.57 -3.80 31.46
C SER A 301 -1.19 -5.14 31.03
N THR A 302 -0.38 -6.20 30.95
CA THR A 302 -0.81 -7.57 30.62
C THR A 302 -1.83 -8.10 31.64
N ILE A 303 -1.56 -7.95 32.93
CA ILE A 303 -2.47 -8.37 34.01
C ILE A 303 -3.76 -7.56 33.97
N GLN A 304 -3.65 -6.24 33.74
CA GLN A 304 -4.81 -5.37 33.63
C GLN A 304 -5.71 -5.75 32.46
N GLU A 305 -5.14 -6.19 31.34
CA GLU A 305 -5.92 -6.69 30.20
C GLU A 305 -6.70 -7.96 30.55
N LEU A 306 -6.09 -8.93 31.24
CA LEU A 306 -6.80 -10.13 31.69
C LEU A 306 -7.93 -9.82 32.69
N ARG A 307 -7.79 -8.75 33.51
CA ARG A 307 -8.89 -8.26 34.36
C ARG A 307 -10.03 -7.67 33.54
N LEU A 308 -9.71 -6.85 32.53
CA LEU A 308 -10.73 -6.31 31.61
C LEU A 308 -11.47 -7.45 30.88
N LEU A 309 -10.79 -8.56 30.61
CA LEU A 309 -11.40 -9.77 30.05
C LEU A 309 -12.20 -10.60 31.06
N ASN A 310 -12.29 -10.17 32.33
CA ASN A 310 -12.92 -10.84 33.48
C ASN A 310 -12.33 -12.23 33.80
N VAL A 311 -11.05 -12.43 33.47
CA VAL A 311 -10.34 -13.71 33.68
C VAL A 311 -9.66 -13.72 35.04
N LEU A 312 -9.14 -12.58 35.48
CA LEU A 312 -8.51 -12.39 36.78
C LEU A 312 -9.35 -11.47 37.68
N GLU A 313 -9.35 -11.77 38.97
CA GLU A 313 -9.91 -10.88 39.98
C GLU A 313 -9.13 -9.56 40.09
N SER A 314 -9.81 -8.52 40.58
CA SER A 314 -9.19 -7.24 40.91
C SER A 314 -8.14 -7.40 42.02
N GLU A 315 -7.20 -6.45 42.12
CA GLU A 315 -6.21 -6.43 43.21
C GLU A 315 -6.88 -6.66 44.58
N PRO A 316 -6.28 -7.46 45.49
CA PRO A 316 -4.88 -7.95 45.46
C PRO A 316 -4.67 -9.40 45.01
N SER A 317 -5.73 -10.18 44.75
CA SER A 317 -5.61 -11.64 44.60
C SER A 317 -4.97 -12.06 43.28
N ASN A 318 -5.32 -11.38 42.16
CA ASN A 318 -4.92 -11.79 40.81
C ASN A 318 -5.20 -13.28 40.51
N GLU A 319 -6.16 -13.87 41.22
CA GLU A 319 -6.57 -15.26 41.02
C GLU A 319 -7.55 -15.36 39.85
N LEU A 320 -7.67 -16.56 39.28
CA LEU A 320 -8.68 -16.82 38.26
C LEU A 320 -10.07 -16.62 38.85
N THR A 321 -10.89 -15.78 38.20
CA THR A 321 -12.32 -15.64 38.51
C THR A 321 -13.04 -16.97 38.26
N VAL A 322 -14.31 -17.10 38.67
CA VAL A 322 -15.13 -18.27 38.29
C VAL A 322 -15.14 -18.47 36.77
N TYR A 323 -15.25 -17.38 36.01
CA TYR A 323 -15.17 -17.40 34.55
C TYR A 323 -13.78 -17.84 34.05
N GLY A 324 -12.70 -17.31 34.65
CA GLY A 324 -11.33 -17.72 34.35
C GLY A 324 -11.05 -19.19 34.63
N LYS A 325 -11.64 -19.75 35.71
CA LYS A 325 -11.55 -21.16 36.08
C LYS A 325 -12.27 -22.07 35.06
N ILE A 326 -13.44 -21.67 34.59
CA ILE A 326 -14.17 -22.41 33.53
C ILE A 326 -13.36 -22.40 32.23
N LEU A 327 -12.80 -21.24 31.83
CA LEU A 327 -11.90 -21.16 30.67
C LEU A 327 -10.67 -22.06 30.83
N ALA A 328 -10.10 -22.12 32.04
CA ALA A 328 -8.95 -22.97 32.34
C ALA A 328 -9.25 -24.48 32.22
N MET A 329 -10.51 -24.90 32.26
CA MET A 329 -10.91 -26.30 32.01
C MET A 329 -10.89 -26.68 30.52
N LEU A 330 -10.91 -25.70 29.62
CA LEU A 330 -10.86 -25.96 28.18
C LEU A 330 -9.46 -26.44 27.75
N PRO A 331 -9.36 -27.19 26.64
CA PRO A 331 -8.09 -27.41 25.96
C PRO A 331 -7.38 -26.10 25.61
N ASP A 332 -6.08 -26.18 25.32
CA ASP A 332 -5.39 -25.02 24.75
C ASP A 332 -5.88 -24.77 23.32
N PHE A 333 -6.15 -23.50 22.99
CA PHE A 333 -6.58 -22.99 21.69
C PHE A 333 -5.65 -21.86 21.19
N ASP A 334 -4.42 -21.83 21.71
CA ASP A 334 -3.32 -20.91 21.41
C ASP A 334 -3.56 -19.46 21.89
N SER A 335 -4.81 -19.03 22.01
CA SER A 335 -5.18 -17.73 22.55
C SER A 335 -6.37 -17.78 23.51
N ILE A 336 -6.36 -16.84 24.45
CA ILE A 336 -7.47 -16.64 25.38
C ILE A 336 -8.72 -16.15 24.65
N GLN A 337 -8.56 -15.34 23.59
CA GLN A 337 -9.66 -14.89 22.76
C GLN A 337 -10.37 -16.09 22.13
N MET A 338 -9.63 -17.02 21.51
CA MET A 338 -10.23 -18.23 20.93
C MET A 338 -10.87 -19.12 22.00
N SER A 339 -10.25 -19.25 23.17
CA SER A 339 -10.83 -19.98 24.31
C SER A 339 -12.17 -19.40 24.75
N LYS A 340 -12.30 -18.06 24.81
CA LYS A 340 -13.58 -17.37 25.07
C LYS A 340 -14.62 -17.62 23.98
N CYS A 341 -14.19 -17.67 22.72
CA CYS A 341 -15.08 -17.97 21.59
C CYS A 341 -15.65 -19.39 21.69
N VAL A 342 -14.78 -20.37 21.93
CA VAL A 342 -15.19 -21.77 22.08
C VAL A 342 -16.10 -21.94 23.30
N LEU A 343 -15.78 -21.31 24.43
CA LEU A 343 -16.66 -21.38 25.61
C LEU A 343 -18.06 -20.82 25.32
N ALA A 344 -18.15 -19.68 24.63
CA ALA A 344 -19.42 -19.10 24.23
C ALA A 344 -20.21 -20.01 23.28
N ALA A 345 -19.52 -20.67 22.35
CA ALA A 345 -20.13 -21.65 21.45
C ALA A 345 -20.69 -22.87 22.20
N LEU A 346 -19.94 -23.37 23.18
CA LEU A 346 -20.33 -24.52 24.01
C LEU A 346 -21.52 -24.20 24.94
N GLU A 347 -21.53 -23.02 25.57
CA GLU A 347 -22.50 -22.70 26.61
C GLU A 347 -23.73 -21.93 26.15
N LYS A 348 -23.59 -21.05 25.16
CA LYS A 348 -24.64 -20.08 24.80
C LYS A 348 -25.27 -20.33 23.43
N TYR A 349 -24.47 -20.72 22.45
CA TYR A 349 -24.89 -20.68 21.04
C TYR A 349 -25.03 -22.05 20.37
N GLY A 350 -24.60 -23.14 21.02
CA GLY A 350 -24.81 -24.51 20.51
C GLY A 350 -24.06 -24.81 19.20
N CYS A 351 -22.91 -24.16 18.97
CA CYS A 351 -22.06 -24.34 17.78
C CYS A 351 -20.64 -24.79 18.17
N GLY A 352 -20.54 -25.64 19.21
CA GLY A 352 -19.28 -26.08 19.77
C GLY A 352 -18.36 -26.76 18.75
N ASP A 353 -18.88 -27.69 17.94
CA ASP A 353 -18.08 -28.42 16.94
C ASP A 353 -17.62 -27.48 15.81
N ASP A 354 -18.48 -26.55 15.36
CA ASP A 354 -18.14 -25.53 14.35
C ASP A 354 -16.90 -24.72 14.77
N LEU A 355 -16.89 -24.22 16.02
CA LEU A 355 -15.78 -23.43 16.55
C LEU A 355 -14.54 -24.28 16.83
N ILE A 356 -14.68 -25.54 17.23
CA ILE A 356 -13.53 -26.44 17.43
C ILE A 356 -12.85 -26.75 16.08
N ARG A 357 -13.62 -27.01 15.02
CA ARG A 357 -13.08 -27.18 13.66
C ARG A 357 -12.38 -25.93 13.17
N LEU A 358 -13.01 -24.77 13.35
CA LEU A 358 -12.46 -23.48 12.96
C LEU A 358 -11.17 -23.15 13.74
N ALA A 359 -11.16 -23.34 15.05
CA ALA A 359 -9.97 -23.14 15.87
C ALA A 359 -8.83 -24.09 15.46
N SER A 360 -9.15 -25.34 15.09
CA SER A 360 -8.16 -26.33 14.64
C SER A 360 -7.43 -25.88 13.37
N ILE A 361 -8.15 -25.37 12.36
CA ILE A 361 -7.51 -24.89 11.13
C ILE A 361 -6.83 -23.53 11.33
N LEU A 362 -7.39 -22.63 12.14
CA LEU A 362 -6.77 -21.34 12.44
C LEU A 362 -5.46 -21.46 13.25
N SER A 363 -5.32 -22.50 14.09
CA SER A 363 -4.10 -22.74 14.86
C SER A 363 -2.87 -23.09 14.00
N VAL A 364 -3.11 -23.66 12.81
CA VAL A 364 -2.04 -24.09 11.89
C VAL A 364 -1.83 -23.12 10.72
N LEU A 365 -2.67 -22.09 10.60
CA LEU A 365 -2.62 -21.12 9.52
C LEU A 365 -1.75 -19.92 9.86
N GLU A 366 -0.68 -19.73 9.08
CA GLU A 366 0.21 -18.58 9.19
C GLU A 366 -0.10 -17.46 8.16
N THR A 367 -0.97 -17.71 7.16
CA THR A 367 -1.21 -16.76 6.06
C THR A 367 -2.59 -16.89 5.42
N THR A 368 -3.14 -15.76 4.95
CA THR A 368 -4.39 -15.62 4.19
C THR A 368 -4.26 -15.99 2.71
N THR A 369 -3.05 -16.19 2.17
CA THR A 369 -2.83 -16.50 0.74
C THR A 369 -3.51 -17.78 0.27
N ILE A 370 -3.94 -18.63 1.20
CA ILE A 370 -4.73 -19.82 0.91
C ILE A 370 -6.06 -19.50 0.22
N PHE A 371 -6.69 -18.36 0.54
CA PHE A 371 -8.01 -18.00 0.03
C PHE A 371 -8.01 -17.79 -1.49
N GLN A 372 -6.92 -17.28 -2.07
CA GLN A 372 -6.77 -17.19 -3.52
C GLN A 372 -6.69 -18.56 -4.20
N LYS A 373 -6.11 -19.56 -3.53
CA LYS A 373 -5.90 -20.90 -4.07
C LYS A 373 -7.11 -21.83 -3.90
N LEU A 374 -8.10 -21.42 -3.10
CA LEU A 374 -9.30 -22.20 -2.87
C LEU A 374 -10.28 -22.14 -4.05
N PRO A 375 -10.94 -23.27 -4.40
CA PRO A 375 -12.06 -23.29 -5.33
C PRO A 375 -13.20 -22.34 -4.94
N GLN A 376 -13.86 -21.74 -5.93
CA GLN A 376 -14.92 -20.75 -5.70
C GLN A 376 -16.11 -21.30 -4.91
N TYR A 377 -16.45 -22.59 -5.07
CA TYR A 377 -17.59 -23.21 -4.39
C TYR A 377 -17.39 -23.37 -2.87
N LEU A 378 -16.15 -23.28 -2.37
CA LEU A 378 -15.84 -23.32 -0.93
C LEU A 378 -15.84 -21.94 -0.29
N LYS A 379 -15.72 -20.88 -1.09
CA LYS A 379 -15.68 -19.49 -0.60
C LYS A 379 -17.07 -19.05 -0.17
N SER A 380 -17.18 -18.56 1.06
CA SER A 380 -18.42 -18.03 1.60
C SER A 380 -18.49 -16.51 1.44
N PRO A 381 -19.67 -15.95 1.09
CA PRO A 381 -19.89 -14.50 1.15
C PRO A 381 -19.87 -13.94 2.58
N ASP A 382 -20.05 -14.78 3.61
CA ASP A 382 -20.00 -14.40 5.02
C ASP A 382 -18.56 -14.15 5.52
N GLY A 383 -17.57 -14.63 4.76
CA GLY A 383 -16.16 -14.31 4.92
C GLY A 383 -15.22 -15.48 5.12
N ASP A 384 -14.04 -15.16 5.61
CA ASP A 384 -12.89 -16.05 5.68
C ASP A 384 -13.12 -17.18 6.68
N PHE A 385 -13.72 -16.88 7.84
CA PHE A 385 -14.03 -17.89 8.86
C PHE A 385 -14.93 -19.00 8.32
N MET A 386 -16.02 -18.63 7.64
CA MET A 386 -16.96 -19.60 7.08
C MET A 386 -16.34 -20.34 5.89
N THR A 387 -15.49 -19.68 5.10
CA THR A 387 -14.71 -20.33 4.05
C THR A 387 -13.79 -21.44 4.60
N LEU A 388 -13.10 -21.18 5.73
CA LEU A 388 -12.26 -22.19 6.38
C LEU A 388 -13.09 -23.33 6.99
N LEU A 389 -14.26 -23.02 7.55
CA LEU A 389 -15.16 -24.05 8.07
C LEU A 389 -15.67 -24.96 6.95
N ASN A 390 -16.08 -24.39 5.81
CA ASN A 390 -16.50 -25.17 4.63
C ASN A 390 -15.40 -26.14 4.16
N VAL A 391 -14.13 -25.71 4.19
CA VAL A 391 -12.99 -26.59 3.86
C VAL A 391 -12.89 -27.76 4.84
N MET A 392 -13.03 -27.49 6.14
CA MET A 392 -12.99 -28.53 7.17
C MET A 392 -14.18 -29.50 7.05
N ASP A 393 -15.38 -28.97 6.83
CA ASP A 393 -16.62 -29.73 6.71
C ASP A 393 -16.57 -30.69 5.51
N GLU A 394 -16.11 -30.20 4.35
CA GLU A 394 -15.99 -31.01 3.14
C GLU A 394 -15.06 -32.22 3.37
N VAL A 395 -13.94 -32.01 4.06
CA VAL A 395 -12.95 -33.07 4.32
C VAL A 395 -13.42 -34.03 5.42
N LEU A 396 -14.00 -33.51 6.50
CA LEU A 396 -14.48 -34.31 7.63
C LEU A 396 -15.70 -35.17 7.25
N LEU A 397 -16.62 -34.65 6.42
CA LEU A 397 -17.78 -35.41 5.93
C LEU A 397 -17.35 -36.65 5.14
N ILE A 398 -16.34 -36.51 4.27
CA ILE A 398 -15.79 -37.65 3.53
C ILE A 398 -15.08 -38.61 4.48
N LYS A 399 -14.33 -38.10 5.46
CA LYS A 399 -13.67 -38.92 6.49
C LYS A 399 -14.66 -39.77 7.29
N GLN A 400 -15.83 -39.23 7.60
CA GLN A 400 -16.89 -39.93 8.32
C GLN A 400 -17.63 -40.95 7.45
N SER A 401 -17.71 -40.71 6.13
CA SER A 401 -18.43 -41.56 5.17
C SER A 401 -17.63 -42.77 4.67
N VAL A 402 -16.31 -42.80 4.93
CA VAL A 402 -15.38 -43.79 4.39
C VAL A 402 -14.75 -44.60 5.53
N SER A 403 -14.51 -45.90 5.31
CA SER A 403 -13.82 -46.72 6.30
C SER A 403 -12.39 -46.21 6.53
N VAL A 404 -11.86 -46.31 7.76
CA VAL A 404 -10.52 -45.81 8.13
C VAL A 404 -9.40 -46.34 7.22
N LYS A 405 -9.55 -47.55 6.65
CA LYS A 405 -8.59 -48.15 5.71
C LYS A 405 -8.64 -47.57 4.29
N GLN A 406 -9.71 -46.87 3.94
CA GLN A 406 -9.96 -46.30 2.61
C GLN A 406 -9.85 -44.76 2.60
N PHE A 407 -9.61 -44.12 3.76
CA PHE A 407 -9.42 -42.68 3.83
C PHE A 407 -8.06 -42.30 3.24
N ASP A 408 -8.10 -41.74 2.04
CA ASP A 408 -6.94 -41.24 1.31
C ASP A 408 -7.08 -39.73 1.10
N LEU A 409 -6.37 -38.95 1.91
CA LEU A 409 -6.41 -37.51 1.86
C LEU A 409 -5.81 -36.94 0.56
N ASP A 410 -4.83 -37.62 -0.05
CA ASP A 410 -4.26 -37.19 -1.34
C ASP A 410 -5.32 -37.20 -2.42
N ARG A 411 -6.04 -38.31 -2.53
CA ARG A 411 -7.12 -38.46 -3.50
C ARG A 411 -8.26 -37.47 -3.27
N ILE A 412 -8.62 -37.20 -2.01
CA ILE A 412 -9.64 -36.21 -1.66
C ILE A 412 -9.20 -34.81 -2.06
N CYS A 413 -7.98 -34.40 -1.67
CA CYS A 413 -7.48 -33.08 -1.99
C CYS A 413 -7.35 -32.87 -3.50
N GLN A 414 -6.93 -33.90 -4.25
CA GLN A 414 -6.90 -33.84 -5.71
C GLN A 414 -8.30 -33.69 -6.31
N ALA A 415 -9.28 -34.50 -5.87
CA ALA A 415 -10.64 -34.45 -6.37
C ALA A 415 -11.37 -33.13 -6.06
N LYS A 416 -11.02 -32.47 -4.94
CA LYS A 416 -11.64 -31.23 -4.48
C LYS A 416 -10.82 -29.97 -4.82
N GLY A 417 -9.70 -30.09 -5.53
CA GLY A 417 -8.85 -28.94 -5.87
C GLY A 417 -8.13 -28.31 -4.66
N LEU A 418 -7.90 -29.09 -3.59
CA LEU A 418 -7.26 -28.66 -2.34
C LEU A 418 -5.78 -29.06 -2.24
N THR A 419 -5.18 -29.58 -3.32
CA THR A 419 -3.79 -30.09 -3.33
C THR A 419 -2.77 -29.07 -2.79
N ASN A 420 -2.98 -27.78 -3.08
CA ASN A 420 -2.08 -26.69 -2.66
C ASN A 420 -2.07 -26.43 -1.15
N ILE A 421 -3.11 -26.86 -0.43
CA ILE A 421 -3.27 -26.64 1.02
C ILE A 421 -3.38 -27.95 1.80
N LYS A 422 -3.07 -29.09 1.16
CA LYS A 422 -3.16 -30.43 1.76
C LYS A 422 -2.50 -30.52 3.14
N TYR A 423 -1.28 -29.98 3.26
CA TYR A 423 -0.51 -30.04 4.52
C TYR A 423 -1.19 -29.31 5.68
N ILE A 424 -1.80 -28.14 5.40
CA ILE A 424 -2.56 -27.37 6.39
C ILE A 424 -3.76 -28.21 6.84
N ILE A 425 -4.44 -28.85 5.90
CA ILE A 425 -5.57 -29.75 6.19
C ILE A 425 -5.09 -30.94 7.04
N GLU A 426 -3.95 -31.55 6.72
CA GLU A 426 -3.37 -32.65 7.51
C GLU A 426 -3.12 -32.24 8.96
N GLU A 427 -2.47 -31.10 9.18
CA GLU A 427 -2.17 -30.59 10.51
C GLU A 427 -3.44 -30.17 11.27
N ALA A 428 -4.36 -29.49 10.59
CA ALA A 428 -5.67 -29.12 11.14
C ALA A 428 -6.48 -30.36 11.56
N LEU A 429 -6.48 -31.42 10.77
CA LEU A 429 -7.15 -32.69 11.11
C LEU A 429 -6.52 -33.39 12.31
N ARG A 430 -5.18 -33.34 12.45
CA ARG A 430 -4.49 -33.85 13.64
C ARG A 430 -4.85 -33.04 14.88
N ARG A 431 -4.85 -31.72 14.76
CA ARG A 431 -5.24 -30.80 15.84
C ARG A 431 -6.68 -31.03 16.27
N TYR A 432 -7.59 -31.15 15.31
CA TYR A 432 -9.00 -31.44 15.53
C TYR A 432 -9.18 -32.78 16.27
N ALA A 433 -8.56 -33.86 15.80
CA ALA A 433 -8.65 -35.17 16.46
C ALA A 433 -8.12 -35.14 17.91
N ASN A 434 -7.07 -34.37 18.18
CA ASN A 434 -6.55 -34.18 19.53
C ASN A 434 -7.55 -33.40 20.41
N LEU A 435 -8.14 -32.31 19.91
CA LEU A 435 -9.14 -31.53 20.62
C LEU A 435 -10.41 -32.36 20.89
N GLU A 436 -10.91 -33.06 19.88
CA GLU A 436 -12.06 -33.98 20.00
C GLU A 436 -11.81 -35.03 21.09
N LYS A 437 -10.61 -35.62 21.12
CA LYS A 437 -10.21 -36.56 22.18
C LYS A 437 -10.25 -35.87 23.55
N LEU A 438 -9.71 -34.67 23.71
CA LEU A 438 -9.73 -33.95 24.99
C LEU A 438 -11.17 -33.66 25.46
N PHE A 439 -12.03 -33.18 24.56
CA PHE A 439 -13.45 -32.96 24.88
C PHE A 439 -14.21 -34.24 25.19
N SER A 440 -13.87 -35.37 24.56
CA SER A 440 -14.50 -36.65 24.88
C SER A 440 -14.23 -37.11 26.32
N HIS A 441 -13.12 -36.68 26.93
CA HIS A 441 -12.79 -36.97 28.33
C HIS A 441 -13.38 -35.94 29.31
N SER A 442 -13.86 -34.79 28.83
CA SER A 442 -14.54 -33.80 29.67
C SER A 442 -15.95 -34.28 30.03
N SER A 443 -16.29 -34.29 31.33
CA SER A 443 -17.66 -34.57 31.77
C SER A 443 -18.64 -33.44 31.46
N GLU A 444 -18.14 -32.20 31.41
CA GLU A 444 -18.96 -30.98 31.32
C GLU A 444 -19.22 -30.55 29.87
N PHE A 445 -18.22 -30.69 28.99
CA PHE A 445 -18.28 -30.16 27.63
C PHE A 445 -18.52 -31.21 26.54
N ARG A 446 -18.50 -32.52 26.87
CA ARG A 446 -18.58 -33.60 25.86
C ARG A 446 -19.76 -33.47 24.90
N GLU A 447 -20.97 -33.29 25.39
CA GLU A 447 -22.17 -33.22 24.53
C GLU A 447 -22.23 -31.87 23.79
N LYS A 448 -21.89 -30.78 24.49
CA LYS A 448 -21.86 -29.42 23.90
C LYS A 448 -20.85 -29.30 22.75
N ALA A 449 -19.70 -29.98 22.86
CA ALA A 449 -18.63 -29.96 21.87
C ALA A 449 -18.99 -30.69 20.57
N ARG A 450 -20.07 -31.47 20.55
CA ARG A 450 -20.57 -32.18 19.35
C ARG A 450 -21.67 -31.42 18.62
N LEU A 451 -22.17 -30.33 19.20
CA LEU A 451 -23.23 -29.54 18.59
C LEU A 451 -22.65 -28.70 17.44
N ALA A 452 -23.20 -28.88 16.25
CA ALA A 452 -22.91 -28.11 15.05
C ALA A 452 -24.18 -27.39 14.60
N SER A 453 -24.06 -26.13 14.23
CA SER A 453 -25.15 -25.31 13.72
C SER A 453 -25.05 -25.08 12.22
N GLY A 454 -23.82 -24.96 11.69
CA GLY A 454 -23.57 -24.47 10.33
C GLY A 454 -24.06 -23.04 10.07
N GLN A 455 -24.51 -22.31 11.10
CA GLN A 455 -25.10 -20.98 10.96
C GLN A 455 -24.07 -19.90 11.33
N TRP A 456 -23.74 -19.05 10.37
CA TRP A 456 -22.77 -17.98 10.56
C TRP A 456 -23.13 -17.05 11.72
N GLU A 457 -24.39 -16.71 11.94
CA GLU A 457 -24.81 -15.84 13.06
C GLU A 457 -24.37 -16.37 14.43
N LEU A 458 -24.55 -17.67 14.69
CA LEU A 458 -24.19 -18.29 15.97
C LEU A 458 -22.67 -18.38 16.13
N ILE A 459 -21.96 -18.65 15.04
CA ILE A 459 -20.50 -18.68 14.99
C ILE A 459 -19.94 -17.26 15.22
N ALA A 460 -20.47 -16.25 14.54
CA ALA A 460 -20.08 -14.85 14.68
C ALA A 460 -20.32 -14.33 16.10
N LYS A 461 -21.48 -14.63 16.71
CA LYS A 461 -21.76 -14.30 18.12
C LYS A 461 -20.80 -14.98 19.09
N SER A 462 -20.34 -16.18 18.77
CA SER A 462 -19.28 -16.87 19.53
C SER A 462 -17.94 -16.18 19.35
N LEU A 463 -17.54 -15.85 18.11
CA LEU A 463 -16.30 -15.11 17.81
C LEU A 463 -16.26 -13.74 18.49
N LEU A 464 -17.40 -13.04 18.57
CA LEU A 464 -17.55 -11.77 19.28
C LEU A 464 -17.25 -11.88 20.78
N ALA A 465 -17.39 -13.06 21.39
CA ALA A 465 -17.04 -13.23 22.80
C ALA A 465 -15.52 -13.09 23.07
N GLY A 466 -14.68 -13.41 22.09
CA GLY A 466 -13.22 -13.31 22.19
C GLY A 466 -12.61 -12.12 21.45
N TYR A 467 -13.15 -11.77 20.28
CA TYR A 467 -12.57 -10.78 19.37
C TYR A 467 -13.36 -9.46 19.31
N TYR A 468 -14.11 -9.12 20.37
CA TYR A 468 -14.90 -7.87 20.41
C TYR A 468 -14.06 -6.60 20.20
N GLU A 469 -12.79 -6.60 20.62
CA GLU A 469 -11.90 -5.45 20.41
C GLU A 469 -11.49 -5.28 18.94
N ASN A 470 -11.62 -6.32 18.12
CA ASN A 470 -11.25 -6.35 16.70
C ASN A 470 -12.46 -6.19 15.78
N ILE A 471 -13.45 -5.40 16.20
CA ILE A 471 -14.58 -5.01 15.35
C ILE A 471 -14.21 -3.74 14.59
N PHE A 472 -14.46 -3.76 13.29
CA PHE A 472 -14.29 -2.57 12.47
C PHE A 472 -15.55 -2.26 11.67
N VAL A 473 -15.84 -0.96 11.61
CA VAL A 473 -16.98 -0.38 10.90
C VAL A 473 -16.50 0.15 9.57
N SER A 474 -17.24 -0.14 8.51
CA SER A 474 -16.97 0.41 7.20
C SER A 474 -17.03 1.92 7.23
N MET A 475 -15.98 2.55 6.73
CA MET A 475 -16.01 4.00 6.52
C MET A 475 -17.07 4.39 5.48
N LYS A 476 -17.57 3.44 4.67
CA LYS A 476 -18.68 3.70 3.76
C LYS A 476 -19.95 4.11 4.51
N GLU A 477 -20.28 3.39 5.57
CA GLU A 477 -21.43 3.70 6.43
C GLU A 477 -21.25 5.04 7.16
N LEU A 478 -19.99 5.43 7.37
CA LEU A 478 -19.60 6.64 8.09
C LEU A 478 -19.22 7.83 7.18
N HIS A 479 -19.48 7.77 5.87
CA HIS A 479 -19.34 8.87 4.89
C HIS A 479 -17.99 9.04 4.12
N ASP A 480 -17.07 8.06 4.07
CA ASP A 480 -15.92 8.04 3.12
C ASP A 480 -15.91 6.74 2.26
N ARG A 481 -16.04 6.82 0.92
CA ARG A 481 -16.08 5.65 0.01
C ARG A 481 -14.66 5.14 -0.27
N ILE A 482 -13.99 4.69 0.78
CA ILE A 482 -12.79 3.89 0.64
C ILE A 482 -13.13 2.48 1.15
N HIS A 483 -12.52 1.43 0.57
CA HIS A 483 -12.53 0.08 1.16
C HIS A 483 -11.67 0.05 2.44
N GLN A 484 -11.96 0.98 3.34
CA GLN A 484 -11.34 1.19 4.62
C GLN A 484 -12.39 1.01 5.69
N PHE A 485 -11.86 0.62 6.83
CA PHE A 485 -12.57 0.27 8.01
C PHE A 485 -11.98 1.09 9.14
N VAL A 486 -12.77 1.45 10.13
CA VAL A 486 -12.30 2.12 11.33
C VAL A 486 -12.67 1.27 12.53
N ARG A 487 -11.76 1.15 13.50
CA ARG A 487 -12.06 0.39 14.70
C ARG A 487 -13.27 1.00 15.39
N TYR A 488 -14.18 0.15 15.85
CA TYR A 488 -15.46 0.62 16.42
C TYR A 488 -15.27 1.54 17.64
N ASN A 489 -14.20 1.34 18.41
CA ASN A 489 -13.87 2.07 19.63
C ASN A 489 -12.71 3.10 19.47
N ASP A 490 -12.02 3.15 18.33
CA ASP A 490 -10.95 4.11 18.05
C ASP A 490 -11.09 4.66 16.62
N LYS A 491 -11.49 5.93 16.51
CA LYS A 491 -11.72 6.60 15.22
C LYS A 491 -10.45 6.86 14.43
N ASN A 492 -9.29 6.84 15.08
CA ASN A 492 -8.00 7.07 14.44
C ASN A 492 -7.38 5.76 13.93
N ASP A 493 -7.93 4.61 14.35
CA ASP A 493 -7.44 3.29 13.94
C ASP A 493 -8.11 2.84 12.65
N ILE A 494 -7.60 3.37 11.54
CA ILE A 494 -8.06 3.03 10.19
C ILE A 494 -7.41 1.71 9.77
N ALA A 495 -8.14 0.90 9.03
CA ALA A 495 -7.70 -0.39 8.53
C ALA A 495 -8.21 -0.67 7.11
N VAL A 496 -7.60 -1.63 6.44
CA VAL A 496 -8.02 -2.18 5.14
C VAL A 496 -8.08 -3.70 5.25
N LEU A 497 -8.92 -4.33 4.44
CA LEU A 497 -8.93 -5.79 4.32
C LEU A 497 -7.63 -6.26 3.64
N ASP A 498 -7.12 -7.39 4.10
CA ASP A 498 -6.11 -8.14 3.35
C ASP A 498 -6.64 -8.45 1.94
N LEU A 499 -5.85 -8.10 0.91
CA LEU A 499 -6.15 -8.32 -0.53
C LEU A 499 -6.49 -9.77 -0.89
N GLN A 500 -6.16 -10.71 -0.01
CA GLN A 500 -6.44 -12.14 -0.15
C GLN A 500 -7.83 -12.55 0.38
N SER A 501 -8.48 -11.71 1.18
CA SER A 501 -9.74 -12.03 1.85
C SER A 501 -10.88 -12.28 0.88
N THR A 502 -11.77 -13.20 1.25
CA THR A 502 -13.02 -13.49 0.56
C THR A 502 -14.07 -12.38 0.69
N LEU A 503 -13.93 -11.48 1.67
CA LEU A 503 -14.83 -10.33 1.86
C LEU A 503 -14.47 -9.11 1.00
N ILE A 504 -13.42 -9.21 0.17
CA ILE A 504 -13.10 -8.13 -0.75
C ILE A 504 -14.16 -8.04 -1.85
N ARG A 505 -14.73 -6.84 -1.96
CA ARG A 505 -15.71 -6.49 -2.98
C ARG A 505 -15.07 -5.55 -4.02
N PRO A 506 -15.48 -5.61 -5.29
CA PRO A 506 -15.05 -4.65 -6.31
C PRO A 506 -15.36 -3.21 -5.90
N LYS A 507 -14.57 -2.24 -6.40
CA LYS A 507 -14.77 -0.80 -6.12
C LYS A 507 -16.15 -0.26 -6.50
N SER A 508 -16.87 -0.94 -7.39
CA SER A 508 -18.23 -0.59 -7.78
C SER A 508 -19.29 -0.99 -6.73
N GLN A 509 -18.97 -1.87 -5.80
CA GLN A 509 -19.89 -2.41 -4.80
C GLN A 509 -19.59 -1.88 -3.39
N SER A 510 -20.62 -1.78 -2.55
CA SER A 510 -20.46 -1.42 -1.13
C SER A 510 -19.57 -2.43 -0.42
N PRO A 511 -18.50 -2.03 0.30
CA PRO A 511 -17.86 -2.91 1.28
C PRO A 511 -18.87 -3.42 2.30
N VAL A 512 -18.51 -4.52 2.96
CA VAL A 512 -19.24 -5.03 4.13
C VAL A 512 -19.32 -3.95 5.19
N SER A 513 -20.48 -3.78 5.80
CA SER A 513 -20.80 -2.78 6.83
C SER A 513 -19.97 -2.91 8.09
N LEU A 514 -20.00 -4.08 8.71
CA LEU A 514 -19.29 -4.37 9.95
C LEU A 514 -18.55 -5.69 9.80
N ILE A 515 -17.32 -5.71 10.28
CA ILE A 515 -16.48 -6.91 10.23
C ILE A 515 -15.85 -7.18 11.59
N ILE A 516 -15.65 -8.46 11.85
CA ILE A 516 -14.78 -8.93 12.92
C ILE A 516 -13.50 -9.50 12.29
N ALA A 517 -12.35 -9.17 12.85
CA ALA A 517 -11.05 -9.68 12.41
C ALA A 517 -10.39 -10.52 13.51
N ARG A 518 -9.76 -11.64 13.15
CA ARG A 518 -8.88 -12.37 14.08
C ARG A 518 -7.60 -11.58 14.33
N GLU A 519 -6.98 -11.10 13.25
CA GLU A 519 -5.65 -10.52 13.24
C GLU A 519 -5.67 -9.11 12.68
N VAL A 520 -4.94 -8.21 13.35
CA VAL A 520 -4.76 -6.81 12.94
C VAL A 520 -3.27 -6.54 12.89
N CYS A 521 -2.73 -6.30 11.70
CA CYS A 521 -1.31 -6.10 11.50
C CYS A 521 -0.99 -4.64 11.13
N TYR A 522 -0.02 -4.04 11.83
CA TYR A 522 0.50 -2.70 11.55
C TYR A 522 1.89 -2.79 10.91
N SER A 523 2.09 -2.09 9.80
CA SER A 523 3.37 -2.05 9.07
C SER A 523 4.21 -0.84 9.51
N SER A 524 5.47 -1.05 9.93
CA SER A 524 6.28 -0.02 10.60
C SER A 524 6.76 1.17 9.77
N ALA A 525 6.59 1.17 8.45
CA ALA A 525 7.36 2.09 7.61
C ALA A 525 6.69 3.44 7.32
N ASN A 526 5.34 3.53 7.27
CA ASN A 526 4.57 4.79 7.04
C ASN A 526 3.05 4.56 6.86
N ARG A 527 2.54 3.34 7.03
CA ARG A 527 1.09 3.10 6.93
C ARG A 527 0.42 3.57 8.22
N SER A 528 -0.42 4.59 8.10
CA SER A 528 -1.40 4.93 9.16
C SER A 528 -2.47 3.85 9.33
N LYS A 529 -2.58 2.89 8.38
CA LYS A 529 -3.68 1.93 8.28
C LYS A 529 -3.25 0.50 8.59
N ALA A 530 -4.04 -0.20 9.41
CA ALA A 530 -3.88 -1.61 9.72
C ALA A 530 -4.34 -2.51 8.57
N ILE A 531 -3.85 -3.75 8.52
CA ILE A 531 -4.36 -4.81 7.63
C ILE A 531 -5.16 -5.80 8.47
N LEU A 532 -6.39 -6.09 8.04
CA LEU A 532 -7.31 -7.03 8.69
C LEU A 532 -7.26 -8.38 7.99
N SER A 533 -6.94 -9.41 8.77
CA SER A 533 -6.80 -10.79 8.28
C SER A 533 -7.75 -11.73 9.00
N PHE A 534 -8.23 -12.75 8.27
CA PHE A 534 -9.25 -13.69 8.72
C PHE A 534 -10.49 -12.95 9.25
N VAL A 535 -11.28 -12.44 8.31
CA VAL A 535 -12.42 -11.57 8.59
C VAL A 535 -13.76 -12.26 8.38
N GLY A 536 -14.79 -11.80 9.10
CA GLY A 536 -16.18 -12.22 8.93
C GLY A 536 -17.13 -11.04 8.99
N GLU A 537 -18.20 -11.07 8.19
CA GLU A 537 -19.27 -10.06 8.23
C GLU A 537 -20.07 -10.19 9.54
N ILE A 538 -20.33 -9.10 10.25
CA ILE A 538 -21.18 -9.12 11.44
C ILE A 538 -22.29 -8.08 11.35
N LYS A 539 -23.38 -8.33 12.08
CA LYS A 539 -24.48 -7.37 12.20
C LYS A 539 -24.43 -6.65 13.54
N PRO A 540 -24.90 -5.39 13.62
CA PRO A 540 -24.96 -4.66 14.87
C PRO A 540 -25.75 -5.39 15.96
N GLU A 541 -26.86 -6.05 15.59
CA GLU A 541 -27.72 -6.81 16.52
C GLU A 541 -27.01 -7.95 17.26
N TRP A 542 -25.85 -8.39 16.78
CA TRP A 542 -25.08 -9.49 17.35
C TRP A 542 -24.16 -9.04 18.49
N MET A 543 -23.97 -7.73 18.66
CA MET A 543 -23.11 -7.16 19.68
C MET A 543 -23.85 -6.97 21.00
N ASN A 544 -23.51 -7.78 22.01
CA ASN A 544 -24.16 -7.75 23.33
C ASN A 544 -23.53 -6.76 24.34
N HIS A 545 -22.84 -5.72 23.88
CA HIS A 545 -22.16 -4.76 24.77
C HIS A 545 -22.59 -3.32 24.49
N THR A 546 -22.46 -2.46 25.49
CA THR A 546 -22.72 -1.03 25.36
C THR A 546 -21.51 -0.32 24.76
N ILE A 547 -21.75 0.59 23.82
CA ILE A 547 -20.70 1.44 23.24
C ILE A 547 -21.04 2.90 23.49
N GLU A 548 -20.01 3.74 23.43
CA GLU A 548 -20.14 5.20 23.44
C GLU A 548 -19.49 5.75 22.16
N ARG A 549 -20.21 6.62 21.44
CA ARG A 549 -19.77 7.22 20.18
C ARG A 549 -19.95 8.72 20.25
N GLN A 550 -18.89 9.46 19.94
CA GLN A 550 -18.92 10.93 19.94
C GLN A 550 -18.86 11.47 18.53
N ILE A 551 -19.90 12.15 18.05
CA ILE A 551 -19.94 12.81 16.74
C ILE A 551 -19.65 14.29 16.96
N TYR A 552 -18.56 14.79 16.39
CA TYR A 552 -18.27 16.22 16.37
C TYR A 552 -19.03 16.88 15.22
N LEU A 553 -19.66 18.00 15.51
CA LEU A 553 -20.46 18.80 14.59
C LEU A 553 -19.78 20.15 14.36
N ASP A 554 -20.02 20.77 13.22
CA ASP A 554 -19.78 22.20 13.10
C ASP A 554 -20.94 23.04 13.69
N HIS A 555 -20.75 24.37 13.78
CA HIS A 555 -21.76 25.28 14.35
C HIS A 555 -23.09 25.26 13.58
N ASP A 556 -23.05 25.11 12.25
CA ASP A 556 -24.24 25.12 11.39
C ASP A 556 -24.98 23.76 11.42
N GLU A 557 -24.23 22.66 11.52
CA GLU A 557 -24.71 21.29 11.74
C GLU A 557 -25.42 21.17 13.09
N GLU A 558 -24.84 21.73 14.16
CA GLU A 558 -25.47 21.80 15.48
C GLU A 558 -26.74 22.65 15.45
N ASN A 559 -26.72 23.82 14.82
CA ASN A 559 -27.91 24.68 14.68
C ASN A 559 -29.04 23.97 13.94
N ARG A 560 -28.74 23.13 12.93
CA ARG A 560 -29.75 22.33 12.22
C ARG A 560 -30.31 21.19 13.04
N LEU A 561 -29.48 20.49 13.82
CA LEU A 561 -29.95 19.46 14.76
C LEU A 561 -30.81 20.06 15.88
N ASN A 562 -30.48 21.27 16.32
CA ASN A 562 -31.27 22.05 17.29
C ASN A 562 -32.56 22.62 16.69
N ALA A 563 -32.58 22.97 15.40
CA ALA A 563 -33.77 23.47 14.74
C ALA A 563 -34.91 22.44 14.79
N ASN A 564 -36.04 22.83 15.38
CA ASN A 564 -37.24 22.00 15.63
C ASN A 564 -37.07 20.84 16.62
N ASN A 565 -36.10 20.87 17.55
CA ASN A 565 -35.87 19.78 18.52
C ASN A 565 -35.71 18.40 17.85
N ARG A 566 -35.13 18.35 16.65
CA ARG A 566 -34.97 17.09 15.89
C ARG A 566 -34.19 16.05 16.68
N TYR A 567 -33.16 16.47 17.43
CA TYR A 567 -32.40 15.58 18.31
C TYR A 567 -33.28 14.84 19.34
N LEU A 568 -34.26 15.51 19.98
CA LEU A 568 -35.21 14.87 20.92
C LEU A 568 -36.16 13.89 20.22
N ASN A 569 -36.55 14.18 18.99
CA ASN A 569 -37.39 13.28 18.19
C ASN A 569 -36.62 12.04 17.69
N ASP A 570 -35.32 12.18 17.42
CA ASP A 570 -34.47 11.05 17.03
C ASP A 570 -34.08 10.18 18.24
N GLU A 571 -33.87 10.74 19.42
CA GLU A 571 -33.71 9.95 20.67
C GLU A 571 -34.94 9.05 20.92
N ALA A 572 -36.15 9.59 20.71
CA ALA A 572 -37.39 8.84 20.83
C ALA A 572 -37.56 7.71 19.78
N LYS A 573 -36.89 7.79 18.62
CA LYS A 573 -36.90 6.73 17.59
C LYS A 573 -36.06 5.52 17.97
N PHE A 574 -34.99 5.70 18.76
CA PHE A 574 -33.98 4.67 19.03
C PHE A 574 -34.14 3.96 20.40
N SER A 575 -35.35 3.91 20.94
CA SER A 575 -35.72 3.30 22.23
C SER A 575 -35.13 3.99 23.47
N ASN A 576 -35.75 3.81 24.64
CA ASN A 576 -35.27 4.33 25.94
C ASN A 576 -33.89 3.78 26.39
N LYS A 577 -33.20 3.00 25.54
CA LYS A 577 -31.88 2.42 25.81
C LYS A 577 -30.73 3.23 25.24
N LEU A 578 -31.01 4.23 24.39
CA LEU A 578 -30.02 5.20 23.91
C LEU A 578 -30.04 6.42 24.83
N ASN A 579 -28.87 6.81 25.34
CA ASN A 579 -28.64 8.08 25.98
C ASN A 579 -27.90 8.98 24.98
N MET A 580 -28.56 10.03 24.51
CA MET A 580 -27.97 10.98 23.57
C MET A 580 -27.78 12.35 24.24
N LEU A 581 -26.55 12.84 24.27
CA LEU A 581 -26.20 14.13 24.87
C LEU A 581 -25.57 15.04 23.82
N LEU A 582 -26.17 16.20 23.57
CA LEU A 582 -25.57 17.28 22.78
C LEU A 582 -24.89 18.28 23.72
N SER A 583 -23.58 18.48 23.57
CA SER A 583 -22.82 19.47 24.33
C SER A 583 -21.62 19.97 23.54
N ASN A 584 -21.42 21.30 23.45
CA ASN A 584 -20.25 21.94 22.86
C ASN A 584 -19.85 21.39 21.47
N HIS A 585 -20.74 21.47 20.47
CA HIS A 585 -20.47 20.95 19.11
C HIS A 585 -20.21 19.44 19.05
N MET A 586 -20.71 18.66 20.00
CA MET A 586 -20.52 17.21 20.06
C MET A 586 -21.79 16.49 20.50
N VAL A 587 -22.17 15.44 19.77
CA VAL A 587 -23.22 14.49 20.15
C VAL A 587 -22.56 13.23 20.70
N SER A 588 -22.77 12.93 21.99
CA SER A 588 -22.41 11.64 22.58
C SER A 588 -23.61 10.70 22.53
N LEU A 589 -23.43 9.52 21.95
CA LEU A 589 -24.39 8.43 21.86
C LEU A 589 -23.90 7.29 22.75
N LYS A 590 -24.68 6.91 23.76
CA LYS A 590 -24.32 5.82 24.68
C LYS A 590 -25.47 4.86 24.85
N GLY A 591 -25.22 3.57 24.64
CA GLY A 591 -26.27 2.55 24.70
C GLY A 591 -25.82 1.22 24.12
N PRO A 592 -26.74 0.26 23.92
CA PRO A 592 -26.47 -0.98 23.20
C PRO A 592 -25.84 -0.71 21.82
N ALA A 593 -24.85 -1.52 21.45
CA ALA A 593 -24.08 -1.35 20.23
C ALA A 593 -24.91 -1.26 18.94
N ASP A 594 -25.94 -2.10 18.81
CA ASP A 594 -26.88 -2.08 17.70
C ASP A 594 -27.63 -0.74 17.61
N VAL A 595 -28.15 -0.27 18.74
CA VAL A 595 -28.90 0.98 18.83
C VAL A 595 -28.01 2.18 18.54
N VAL A 596 -26.80 2.22 19.12
CA VAL A 596 -25.87 3.35 18.96
C VAL A 596 -25.35 3.45 17.52
N LEU A 597 -24.97 2.33 16.89
CA LEU A 597 -24.50 2.38 15.50
C LEU A 597 -25.62 2.77 14.53
N ASN A 598 -26.83 2.24 14.73
CA ASN A 598 -27.99 2.62 13.91
C ASN A 598 -28.37 4.10 14.11
N ALA A 599 -28.29 4.61 15.34
CA ALA A 599 -28.50 6.02 15.65
C ALA A 599 -27.42 6.91 15.03
N GLU A 600 -26.14 6.53 15.09
CA GLU A 600 -25.05 7.26 14.41
C GLU A 600 -25.28 7.31 12.90
N LEU A 601 -25.66 6.19 12.29
CA LEU A 601 -25.95 6.12 10.86
C LEU A 601 -27.10 7.04 10.47
N HIS A 602 -28.21 6.98 11.21
CA HIS A 602 -29.38 7.83 10.99
C HIS A 602 -29.05 9.31 11.16
N LEU A 603 -28.35 9.69 12.23
CA LEU A 603 -27.94 11.07 12.47
C LEU A 603 -27.06 11.60 11.36
N ARG A 604 -26.08 10.81 10.87
CA ARG A 604 -25.25 11.26 9.75
C ARG A 604 -26.04 11.38 8.45
N GLN A 605 -27.01 10.49 8.19
CA GLN A 605 -27.90 10.61 7.03
C GLN A 605 -28.76 11.88 7.08
N GLU A 606 -29.28 12.25 8.26
CA GLU A 606 -30.04 13.49 8.45
C GLU A 606 -29.18 14.76 8.29
N LEU A 607 -27.87 14.66 8.50
CA LEU A 607 -26.92 15.75 8.25
C LEU A 607 -26.58 15.94 6.77
N ILE A 608 -26.87 14.95 5.91
CA ILE A 608 -26.73 15.08 4.46
C ILE A 608 -27.78 16.08 3.96
N SER A 609 -27.32 17.09 3.22
CA SER A 609 -28.21 18.04 2.55
C SER A 609 -27.80 18.22 1.10
N GLU A 610 -28.78 18.54 0.26
CA GLU A 610 -28.51 19.01 -1.09
C GLU A 610 -28.40 20.54 -1.06
N TYR A 611 -27.30 21.07 -1.61
CA TYR A 611 -27.10 22.49 -1.77
C TYR A 611 -26.75 22.80 -3.23
N THR A 612 -27.48 23.76 -3.79
CA THR A 612 -27.30 24.19 -5.17
C THR A 612 -26.83 25.64 -5.19
N PHE A 613 -25.81 25.93 -6.00
CA PHE A 613 -25.35 27.28 -6.29
C PHE A 613 -24.89 27.40 -7.73
N ASN A 614 -24.95 28.61 -8.28
CA ASN A 614 -24.47 28.89 -9.62
C ASN A 614 -23.01 29.39 -9.58
N LEU A 615 -22.24 29.03 -10.60
CA LEU A 615 -21.01 29.76 -10.93
C LEU A 615 -21.40 31.09 -11.59
N GLU A 616 -21.27 32.18 -10.84
CA GLU A 616 -21.68 33.52 -11.29
C GLU A 616 -20.54 34.52 -11.20
N ASN A 617 -20.56 35.50 -12.12
CA ASN A 617 -19.68 36.65 -12.08
C ASN A 617 -20.28 37.74 -11.17
N LYS A 618 -19.75 37.86 -9.95
CA LYS A 618 -20.19 38.87 -8.97
C LYS A 618 -19.56 40.26 -9.17
N ASN A 619 -18.72 40.47 -10.19
CA ASN A 619 -18.07 41.75 -10.44
C ASN A 619 -19.02 42.75 -11.13
N PRO A 620 -18.83 44.07 -10.90
CA PRO A 620 -19.59 45.09 -11.61
C PRO A 620 -19.31 45.02 -13.14
N PRO A 621 -20.35 45.19 -13.98
CA PRO A 621 -20.20 45.16 -15.43
C PRO A 621 -19.19 46.22 -15.91
N ASN A 622 -18.48 45.92 -17.01
CA ASN A 622 -17.48 46.76 -17.68
C ASN A 622 -16.11 46.95 -16.99
N THR A 623 -15.76 46.12 -16.01
CA THR A 623 -14.37 46.02 -15.52
C THR A 623 -13.56 45.00 -16.35
N ALA A 624 -12.23 45.19 -16.45
CA ALA A 624 -11.36 44.24 -17.15
C ALA A 624 -11.44 42.83 -16.56
N SER A 625 -11.60 42.72 -15.23
CA SER A 625 -11.85 41.48 -14.51
C SER A 625 -13.21 40.86 -14.85
N TYR A 626 -14.26 41.67 -15.07
CA TYR A 626 -15.57 41.18 -15.52
C TYR A 626 -15.51 40.57 -16.92
N ILE A 627 -14.83 41.25 -17.87
CA ILE A 627 -14.72 40.78 -19.27
C ILE A 627 -13.89 39.49 -19.35
N ASN A 628 -12.76 39.44 -18.64
CA ASN A 628 -11.92 38.23 -18.60
C ASN A 628 -12.67 37.06 -17.97
N LEU A 629 -13.32 37.29 -16.82
CA LEU A 629 -14.12 36.27 -16.14
C LEU A 629 -15.29 35.78 -17.01
N SER A 630 -15.97 36.67 -17.73
CA SER A 630 -17.07 36.28 -18.63
C SER A 630 -16.59 35.40 -19.79
N ARG A 631 -15.45 35.71 -20.40
CA ARG A 631 -14.84 34.87 -21.46
C ARG A 631 -14.36 33.53 -20.90
N ASN A 632 -13.80 33.53 -19.70
CA ASN A 632 -13.36 32.32 -19.01
C ASN A 632 -14.51 31.40 -18.66
N PHE A 633 -15.63 31.96 -18.20
CA PHE A 633 -16.84 31.17 -17.96
C PHE A 633 -17.38 30.55 -19.25
N GLU A 634 -17.40 31.27 -20.37
CA GLU A 634 -17.81 30.67 -21.65
C GLU A 634 -16.93 29.48 -22.05
N SER A 635 -15.62 29.54 -21.79
CA SER A 635 -14.72 28.40 -22.00
C SER A 635 -15.01 27.25 -21.03
N VAL A 636 -15.09 27.51 -19.72
CA VAL A 636 -15.36 26.49 -18.68
C VAL A 636 -16.71 25.79 -18.90
N MET A 637 -17.73 26.53 -19.34
CA MET A 637 -19.07 26.02 -19.63
C MET A 637 -19.10 24.99 -20.78
N LYS A 638 -18.18 25.11 -21.74
CA LYS A 638 -18.02 24.13 -22.83
C LYS A 638 -17.19 22.92 -22.40
N MET A 639 -16.68 22.93 -21.18
CA MET A 639 -15.59 22.09 -20.70
C MET A 639 -15.85 21.49 -19.32
N THR A 640 -17.11 21.13 -19.03
CA THR A 640 -17.56 20.60 -17.73
C THR A 640 -16.74 19.42 -17.22
N ARG A 641 -16.13 18.63 -18.12
CA ARG A 641 -15.21 17.52 -17.78
C ARG A 641 -13.99 17.95 -16.96
N ILE A 642 -13.62 19.23 -16.97
CA ILE A 642 -12.52 19.76 -16.16
C ILE A 642 -12.73 19.53 -14.65
N PHE A 643 -13.98 19.45 -14.22
CA PHE A 643 -14.33 19.19 -12.83
C PHE A 643 -14.37 17.69 -12.50
N HIS A 644 -14.28 16.78 -13.48
CA HIS A 644 -14.37 15.34 -13.22
C HIS A 644 -13.37 14.84 -12.17
N PRO A 645 -12.08 15.24 -12.16
CA PRO A 645 -11.15 14.82 -11.11
C PRO A 645 -11.56 15.34 -9.73
N LEU A 646 -12.03 16.58 -9.63
CA LEU A 646 -12.53 17.19 -8.39
C LEU A 646 -13.80 16.47 -7.90
N ILE A 647 -14.76 16.25 -8.79
CA ILE A 647 -16.00 15.51 -8.51
C ILE A 647 -15.65 14.10 -8.04
N TRP A 648 -14.76 13.41 -8.74
CA TRP A 648 -14.36 12.05 -8.41
C TRP A 648 -13.59 11.99 -7.09
N ARG A 649 -12.73 12.98 -6.81
CA ARG A 649 -12.04 13.13 -5.52
C ARG A 649 -13.03 13.29 -4.38
N TRP A 650 -13.93 14.26 -4.44
CA TRP A 650 -14.93 14.51 -3.39
C TRP A 650 -15.89 13.31 -3.22
N LYS A 651 -16.28 12.68 -4.33
CA LYS A 651 -17.10 11.46 -4.32
C LYS A 651 -16.40 10.27 -3.67
N ASN A 652 -15.09 10.11 -3.88
CA ASN A 652 -14.32 8.99 -3.31
C ASN A 652 -13.88 9.27 -1.86
N GLN A 653 -13.37 10.48 -1.58
CA GLN A 653 -12.73 10.85 -0.32
C GLN A 653 -13.70 11.26 0.77
N LYS A 654 -14.85 11.84 0.42
CA LYS A 654 -15.81 12.46 1.36
C LYS A 654 -17.27 12.14 1.07
N GLN A 655 -17.50 11.25 0.10
CA GLN A 655 -18.84 10.86 -0.38
C GLN A 655 -19.74 12.02 -0.81
N VAL A 656 -19.15 13.15 -1.19
CA VAL A 656 -19.92 14.29 -1.67
C VAL A 656 -20.23 14.07 -3.15
N GLU A 657 -21.51 13.98 -3.51
CA GLU A 657 -21.92 13.92 -4.90
C GLU A 657 -22.03 15.34 -5.45
N ILE A 658 -21.21 15.64 -6.46
CA ILE A 658 -21.19 16.93 -7.14
C ILE A 658 -21.70 16.70 -8.56
N THR A 659 -22.75 17.41 -8.93
CA THR A 659 -23.27 17.49 -10.29
C THR A 659 -23.06 18.89 -10.82
N VAL A 660 -22.60 18.97 -12.07
CA VAL A 660 -22.28 20.24 -12.73
C VAL A 660 -23.08 20.28 -14.03
N ASP A 661 -24.13 21.07 -14.03
CA ASP A 661 -25.02 21.26 -15.17
C ASP A 661 -24.73 22.61 -15.83
N SER A 662 -24.32 22.59 -17.09
CA SER A 662 -24.07 23.80 -17.87
C SER A 662 -25.23 24.04 -18.85
N ASP A 663 -25.91 25.17 -18.73
CA ASP A 663 -26.87 25.64 -19.73
C ASP A 663 -26.22 26.71 -20.62
N THR A 664 -26.01 26.37 -21.89
CA THR A 664 -25.40 27.25 -22.90
C THR A 664 -26.32 28.38 -23.36
N ALA A 665 -27.64 28.22 -23.22
CA ALA A 665 -28.62 29.23 -23.62
C ALA A 665 -28.75 30.33 -22.57
N THR A 666 -28.75 29.97 -21.27
CA THR A 666 -28.82 30.93 -20.16
C THR A 666 -27.44 31.42 -19.69
N LYS A 667 -26.35 30.82 -20.19
CA LYS A 667 -24.96 31.07 -19.76
C LYS A 667 -24.74 30.83 -18.25
N THR A 668 -25.46 29.88 -17.65
CA THR A 668 -25.34 29.57 -16.21
C THR A 668 -24.78 28.17 -15.99
N CYS A 669 -23.73 28.05 -15.17
CA CYS A 669 -23.29 26.75 -14.64
C CYS A 669 -23.93 26.54 -13.27
N LYS A 670 -24.77 25.53 -13.14
CA LYS A 670 -25.38 25.14 -11.88
C LYS A 670 -24.55 24.01 -11.27
N ILE A 671 -24.12 24.20 -10.02
CA ILE A 671 -23.43 23.18 -9.24
C ILE A 671 -24.38 22.73 -8.14
N THR A 672 -24.69 21.44 -8.14
CA THR A 672 -25.49 20.80 -7.09
C THR A 672 -24.58 19.84 -6.33
N VAL A 673 -24.46 20.07 -5.03
CA VAL A 673 -23.60 19.34 -4.10
C VAL A 673 -24.49 18.65 -3.08
N ASN A 674 -24.34 17.34 -2.94
CA ASN A 674 -25.05 16.53 -1.96
C ASN A 674 -24.04 15.92 -0.98
N GLY A 675 -24.13 16.29 0.29
CA GLY A 675 -23.18 15.86 1.34
C GLY A 675 -23.47 16.50 2.71
N ILE A 676 -22.60 16.26 3.69
CA ILE A 676 -22.70 16.96 4.99
C ILE A 676 -22.31 18.43 4.81
N TYR A 677 -22.89 19.32 5.63
CA TYR A 677 -22.79 20.75 5.43
C TYR A 677 -21.34 21.28 5.51
N SER A 678 -20.54 20.79 6.46
CA SER A 678 -19.12 21.14 6.57
C SER A 678 -18.32 20.84 5.29
N ASP A 679 -18.63 19.74 4.60
CA ASP A 679 -17.99 19.38 3.33
C ASP A 679 -18.61 20.14 2.14
N ILE A 680 -19.91 20.41 2.13
CA ILE A 680 -20.54 21.31 1.16
C ILE A 680 -19.88 22.68 1.19
N LYS A 681 -19.63 23.22 2.39
CA LYS A 681 -18.96 24.51 2.58
C LYS A 681 -17.57 24.49 1.97
N LYS A 682 -16.77 23.45 2.23
CA LYS A 682 -15.43 23.29 1.62
C LYS A 682 -15.50 23.19 0.10
N VAL A 683 -16.43 22.40 -0.45
CA VAL A 683 -16.64 22.31 -1.91
C VAL A 683 -16.99 23.67 -2.49
N LYS A 684 -17.91 24.39 -1.84
CA LYS A 684 -18.31 25.74 -2.24
C LYS A 684 -17.14 26.72 -2.16
N ASP A 685 -16.33 26.64 -1.12
CA ASP A 685 -15.14 27.48 -0.94
C ASP A 685 -14.07 27.15 -2.00
N GLU A 686 -13.89 25.88 -2.39
CA GLU A 686 -13.01 25.45 -3.48
C GLU A 686 -13.50 25.99 -4.84
N PHE A 687 -14.80 25.91 -5.13
CA PHE A 687 -15.39 26.53 -6.33
C PHE A 687 -15.33 28.07 -6.30
N ASN A 688 -15.52 28.71 -5.14
CA ASN A 688 -15.38 30.16 -4.98
C ASN A 688 -13.92 30.59 -5.16
N SER A 689 -12.97 29.82 -4.64
CA SER A 689 -11.53 30.03 -4.83
C SER A 689 -11.17 29.90 -6.30
N PHE A 690 -11.69 28.89 -6.99
CA PHE A 690 -11.58 28.75 -8.44
C PHE A 690 -12.17 29.96 -9.19
N VAL A 691 -13.34 30.47 -8.81
CA VAL A 691 -13.95 31.68 -9.41
C VAL A 691 -13.12 32.94 -9.12
N GLY A 692 -12.68 33.14 -7.88
CA GLY A 692 -11.81 34.27 -7.51
C GLY A 692 -10.47 34.23 -8.22
N TRP A 693 -9.96 33.03 -8.49
CA TRP A 693 -8.76 32.83 -9.29
C TRP A 693 -9.04 33.10 -10.79
N LEU A 694 -10.16 32.63 -11.36
CA LEU A 694 -10.59 32.88 -12.75
C LEU A 694 -10.67 34.39 -13.08
N GLN A 695 -11.01 35.23 -12.09
CA GLN A 695 -11.11 36.68 -12.24
C GLN A 695 -9.77 37.35 -12.56
N ASN A 696 -8.68 36.78 -12.07
CA ASN A 696 -7.35 37.39 -12.10
C ASN A 696 -6.47 36.81 -13.20
N CYS A 697 -7.03 35.96 -14.06
CA CYS A 697 -6.26 35.16 -15.02
C CYS A 697 -6.57 35.50 -16.47
N ALA A 698 -5.59 35.21 -17.34
CA ALA A 698 -5.71 35.34 -18.78
C ALA A 698 -6.84 34.41 -19.32
N VAL A 699 -7.33 34.69 -20.53
CA VAL A 699 -8.49 33.97 -21.06
C VAL A 699 -8.18 32.48 -21.28
N ILE A 700 -8.90 31.58 -20.61
CA ILE A 700 -8.75 30.11 -20.67
C ILE A 700 -9.07 29.62 -22.08
N ARG A 701 -8.17 28.82 -22.64
CA ARG A 701 -8.38 28.09 -23.90
C ARG A 701 -8.57 26.60 -23.63
N HIS A 702 -9.05 25.89 -24.65
CA HIS A 702 -9.25 24.45 -24.59
C HIS A 702 -7.93 23.72 -24.20
N PRO A 703 -7.93 22.67 -23.36
CA PRO A 703 -6.79 21.86 -22.93
C PRO A 703 -5.92 21.33 -24.07
N ASN A 704 -6.52 21.15 -25.25
CA ASN A 704 -5.85 20.69 -26.47
C ASN A 704 -5.34 21.87 -27.33
N ALA A 705 -5.27 23.10 -26.79
CA ALA A 705 -4.70 24.25 -27.49
C ALA A 705 -3.15 24.26 -27.43
N GLY A 706 -2.54 23.38 -26.63
CA GLY A 706 -1.13 23.08 -26.67
C GLY A 706 -0.82 22.05 -27.77
N VAL A 707 0.32 22.21 -28.43
CA VAL A 707 0.78 21.27 -29.46
C VAL A 707 1.29 20.01 -28.74
N PRO A 708 1.04 18.79 -29.27
CA PRO A 708 1.74 17.60 -28.80
C PRO A 708 3.27 17.82 -28.81
N PRO A 709 4.03 17.05 -28.00
CA PRO A 709 5.48 17.14 -27.96
C PRO A 709 6.08 17.20 -29.37
N ARG A 710 6.81 18.27 -29.66
CA ARG A 710 7.45 18.43 -30.97
C ARG A 710 8.81 17.74 -30.94
N ASN A 711 9.07 16.97 -31.98
CA ASN A 711 10.35 16.30 -32.15
C ASN A 711 11.46 17.34 -32.34
N LEU A 712 12.56 17.22 -31.59
CA LEU A 712 13.81 17.89 -31.98
C LEU A 712 14.15 17.47 -33.41
N ARG A 713 14.48 18.44 -34.29
CA ARG A 713 14.82 18.13 -35.68
C ARG A 713 15.99 17.14 -35.75
N PRO A 714 16.03 16.22 -36.75
CA PRO A 714 17.05 15.18 -36.85
C PRO A 714 18.51 15.68 -36.78
N GLN A 715 18.75 16.91 -37.23
CA GLN A 715 20.07 17.55 -37.19
C GLN A 715 20.52 17.90 -35.76
N MET A 716 19.59 18.26 -34.86
CA MET A 716 19.89 18.57 -33.46
C MET A 716 19.92 17.34 -32.54
N ARG A 717 19.23 16.25 -32.89
CA ARG A 717 19.27 14.99 -32.13
C ARG A 717 20.69 14.46 -31.91
N ARG A 718 21.60 14.65 -32.88
CA ARG A 718 23.01 14.28 -32.73
C ARG A 718 23.74 15.05 -31.63
N ASN A 719 23.37 16.31 -31.40
CA ASN A 719 24.02 17.22 -30.45
C ASN A 719 23.32 17.25 -29.07
N CYS A 720 22.14 16.63 -28.94
CA CYS A 720 21.30 16.66 -27.74
C CYS A 720 20.98 15.26 -27.16
N ARG A 721 21.78 14.23 -27.47
CA ARG A 721 21.56 12.85 -26.98
C ARG A 721 21.43 12.71 -25.46
N ASP A 722 22.14 13.56 -24.71
CA ASP A 722 22.11 13.57 -23.24
C ASP A 722 20.75 14.08 -22.70
N ILE A 723 20.09 14.98 -23.43
CA ILE A 723 18.74 15.47 -23.11
C ILE A 723 17.72 14.37 -23.38
N GLU A 724 17.76 13.72 -24.55
CA GLU A 724 16.89 12.59 -24.89
C GLU A 724 17.00 11.48 -23.84
N LYS A 725 18.21 11.17 -23.39
CA LYS A 725 18.44 10.20 -22.33
C LYS A 725 17.73 10.59 -21.02
N ARG A 726 17.84 11.84 -20.57
CA ARG A 726 17.14 12.30 -19.35
C ARG A 726 15.62 12.33 -19.51
N ILE A 727 15.11 12.66 -20.70
CA ILE A 727 13.67 12.55 -21.01
C ILE A 727 13.21 11.10 -20.87
N SER A 728 13.95 10.16 -21.48
CA SER A 728 13.62 8.74 -21.40
C SER A 728 13.63 8.20 -19.96
N CYS A 729 14.54 8.69 -19.10
CA CYS A 729 14.54 8.32 -17.68
C CYS A 729 13.19 8.63 -17.03
N ILE A 730 12.51 9.71 -17.40
CA ILE A 730 11.27 10.12 -16.71
C ILE A 730 10.02 9.56 -17.40
N THR A 731 10.05 9.43 -18.73
CA THR A 731 8.85 9.20 -19.55
C THR A 731 8.69 7.76 -20.03
N ASP A 732 9.73 6.92 -19.99
CA ASP A 732 9.67 5.56 -20.48
C ASP A 732 8.92 4.64 -19.50
N SER A 733 7.66 4.31 -19.80
CA SER A 733 6.85 3.42 -18.97
C SER A 733 7.38 1.98 -18.91
N LYS A 734 8.31 1.61 -19.79
CA LYS A 734 8.95 0.28 -19.83
C LYS A 734 10.13 0.18 -18.86
N ARG A 735 10.53 1.26 -18.18
CA ARG A 735 11.55 1.18 -17.12
C ARG A 735 11.11 0.18 -16.07
N THR A 736 12.03 -0.69 -15.70
CA THR A 736 11.77 -1.75 -14.74
C THR A 736 12.03 -1.25 -13.31
N SER A 737 11.57 -2.00 -12.31
CA SER A 737 11.83 -1.61 -10.91
C SER A 737 13.32 -1.61 -10.56
N ILE A 738 14.18 -2.32 -11.31
CA ILE A 738 15.65 -2.27 -11.12
C ILE A 738 16.23 -0.92 -11.51
N ASP A 739 15.77 -0.37 -12.64
CA ASP A 739 16.28 0.88 -13.22
C ASP A 739 16.01 2.05 -12.27
N LEU A 740 14.89 1.95 -11.55
CA LEU A 740 14.46 2.91 -10.54
C LEU A 740 15.20 2.69 -9.22
N TYR A 741 15.32 1.45 -8.74
CA TYR A 741 15.99 1.18 -7.45
C TYR A 741 17.47 1.60 -7.43
N ASN A 742 18.20 1.37 -8.53
CA ASN A 742 19.59 1.81 -8.69
C ASN A 742 19.76 3.34 -8.67
N SER A 743 18.67 4.08 -8.90
CA SER A 743 18.62 5.55 -8.87
C SER A 743 18.29 6.09 -7.47
N VAL A 744 17.83 5.25 -6.53
CA VAL A 744 17.34 5.68 -5.21
C VAL A 744 18.19 5.19 -4.04
N LYS A 745 18.89 4.05 -4.19
CA LYS A 745 19.80 3.51 -3.19
C LYS A 745 21.21 3.27 -3.73
N GLY A 746 22.21 3.43 -2.86
CA GLY A 746 23.61 3.18 -3.17
C GLY A 746 24.47 4.43 -3.41
N PRO A 747 25.78 4.25 -3.69
CA PRO A 747 26.73 5.35 -3.87
C PRO A 747 26.42 6.24 -5.10
N LYS A 748 25.50 5.79 -5.96
CA LYS A 748 25.02 6.55 -7.13
C LYS A 748 23.74 7.34 -6.85
N ALA A 749 23.11 7.15 -5.69
CA ALA A 749 21.90 7.89 -5.34
C ALA A 749 22.26 9.34 -4.99
N THR A 750 21.73 10.27 -5.78
CA THR A 750 21.81 11.71 -5.53
C THR A 750 20.40 12.28 -5.37
N ARG A 751 20.31 13.56 -4.97
CA ARG A 751 19.02 14.25 -4.95
C ARG A 751 18.31 14.17 -6.30
N GLU A 752 19.06 14.37 -7.38
CA GLU A 752 18.53 14.39 -8.75
C GLU A 752 18.06 13.01 -9.22
N THR A 753 18.80 11.93 -8.94
CA THR A 753 18.36 10.59 -9.31
C THR A 753 17.12 10.15 -8.52
N ARG A 754 16.95 10.64 -7.29
CA ARG A 754 15.72 10.45 -6.51
C ARG A 754 14.56 11.28 -7.07
N MET A 755 14.79 12.54 -7.44
CA MET A 755 13.81 13.37 -8.15
C MET A 755 13.37 12.74 -9.47
N GLU A 756 14.28 12.12 -10.23
CA GLU A 756 13.95 11.39 -11.46
C GLU A 756 13.00 10.22 -11.20
N VAL A 757 13.16 9.48 -10.10
CA VAL A 757 12.25 8.40 -9.74
C VAL A 757 10.89 8.93 -9.29
N VAL A 758 10.85 10.01 -8.50
CA VAL A 758 9.58 10.66 -8.13
C VAL A 758 8.84 11.15 -9.39
N ALA A 759 9.56 11.83 -10.29
CA ALA A 759 9.03 12.29 -11.57
C ALA A 759 8.54 11.13 -12.44
N TRP A 760 9.32 10.04 -12.56
CA TRP A 760 8.92 8.87 -13.31
C TRP A 760 7.67 8.21 -12.73
N ILE A 761 7.55 8.11 -11.41
CA ILE A 761 6.34 7.56 -10.77
C ILE A 761 5.15 8.46 -11.11
N ALA A 762 5.29 9.77 -10.94
CA ALA A 762 4.21 10.72 -11.25
C ALA A 762 3.76 10.60 -12.72
N VAL A 763 4.70 10.61 -13.67
CA VAL A 763 4.41 10.56 -15.11
C VAL A 763 3.95 9.17 -15.55
N CYS A 764 4.72 8.12 -15.30
CA CYS A 764 4.47 6.80 -15.90
C CYS A 764 3.40 5.98 -15.16
N LYS A 765 3.29 6.11 -13.83
CA LYS A 765 2.32 5.35 -13.01
C LYS A 765 1.03 6.11 -12.71
N PHE A 766 1.09 7.44 -12.65
CA PHE A 766 -0.05 8.29 -12.29
C PHE A 766 -0.49 9.25 -13.40
N ASP A 767 0.16 9.20 -14.56
CA ASP A 767 -0.19 9.98 -15.75
C ASP A 767 -0.19 11.50 -15.50
N CYS A 768 0.66 11.95 -14.57
CA CYS A 768 0.91 13.36 -14.35
C CYS A 768 1.75 13.94 -15.51
N ARG A 769 1.56 15.23 -15.78
CA ARG A 769 2.43 15.99 -16.69
C ARG A 769 3.48 16.73 -15.89
N LEU A 770 4.75 16.47 -16.15
CA LEU A 770 5.87 17.11 -15.46
C LEU A 770 6.29 18.39 -16.19
N GLU A 771 6.55 19.47 -15.45
CA GLU A 771 6.91 20.77 -16.01
C GLU A 771 7.80 21.61 -15.08
N GLY A 772 8.09 22.84 -15.50
CA GLY A 772 8.66 23.86 -14.63
C GLY A 772 10.19 23.84 -14.52
N GLY A 773 10.69 24.22 -13.34
CA GLY A 773 12.12 24.42 -13.09
C GLY A 773 12.95 23.16 -13.34
N PHE A 774 12.44 21.98 -12.96
CA PHE A 774 13.15 20.73 -13.16
C PHE A 774 13.33 20.36 -14.64
N VAL A 775 12.31 20.54 -15.49
CA VAL A 775 12.44 20.28 -16.93
C VAL A 775 13.46 21.24 -17.56
N ARG A 776 13.38 22.53 -17.22
CA ARG A 776 14.32 23.54 -17.71
C ARG A 776 15.76 23.29 -17.23
N ASP A 777 15.96 23.24 -15.92
CA ASP A 777 17.30 23.27 -15.31
C ASP A 777 17.97 21.90 -15.35
N TRP A 778 17.29 20.83 -14.95
CA TRP A 778 17.89 19.49 -14.88
C TRP A 778 17.84 18.78 -16.23
N VAL A 779 16.64 18.61 -16.81
CA VAL A 779 16.48 17.80 -18.02
C VAL A 779 17.18 18.45 -19.22
N VAL A 780 16.94 19.74 -19.45
CA VAL A 780 17.53 20.46 -20.60
C VAL A 780 18.87 21.10 -20.24
N GLY A 781 18.93 21.88 -19.16
CA GLY A 781 20.11 22.66 -18.75
C GLY A 781 21.25 21.85 -18.14
N ASN A 782 21.02 20.57 -17.79
CA ASN A 782 22.00 19.70 -17.11
C ASN A 782 22.58 20.34 -15.82
N TYR A 783 21.79 21.17 -15.15
CA TYR A 783 22.17 21.86 -13.93
C TYR A 783 22.22 20.87 -12.78
N ARG A 784 23.36 20.74 -12.11
CA ARG A 784 23.50 19.95 -10.88
C ARG A 784 23.58 20.88 -9.68
N ALA A 785 22.99 20.50 -8.56
CA ALA A 785 23.14 21.30 -7.34
C ALA A 785 24.64 21.36 -6.96
N ARG A 786 25.16 22.56 -6.70
CA ARG A 786 26.55 22.80 -6.28
C ARG A 786 26.55 23.62 -4.99
N SER A 787 26.01 23.07 -3.91
CA SER A 787 26.09 23.68 -2.58
C SER A 787 27.01 22.83 -1.69
N ASN A 788 27.95 23.49 -1.01
CA ASN A 788 28.76 22.91 0.06
C ASN A 788 28.05 23.00 1.44
N ASP A 789 26.79 23.46 1.46
CA ASP A 789 26.03 23.68 2.68
C ASP A 789 25.33 22.39 3.13
N ASN A 790 25.05 22.31 4.42
CA ASN A 790 24.31 21.20 5.01
C ASN A 790 22.93 21.06 4.36
N PRO A 791 22.53 19.89 3.82
CA PRO A 791 21.24 19.72 3.15
C PRO A 791 20.00 20.17 3.93
N SER A 792 20.07 20.20 5.26
CA SER A 792 19.00 20.72 6.11
C SER A 792 18.74 22.22 5.97
N SER A 793 19.67 23.01 5.43
CA SER A 793 19.49 24.44 5.18
C SER A 793 18.78 24.75 3.86
N TRP A 794 18.52 23.73 3.03
CA TRP A 794 17.91 23.92 1.70
C TRP A 794 16.38 24.10 1.75
N LEU A 795 15.76 23.76 2.88
CA LEU A 795 14.31 23.80 3.08
C LEU A 795 13.93 24.93 4.06
N GLN A 796 12.93 25.72 3.69
CA GLN A 796 12.33 26.74 4.54
C GLN A 796 10.81 26.54 4.64
N TYR A 797 10.18 27.11 5.66
CA TYR A 797 8.73 27.06 5.85
C TYR A 797 8.14 28.46 5.82
N TYR A 798 7.06 28.64 5.05
CA TYR A 798 6.27 29.87 5.04
C TYR A 798 4.83 29.59 5.50
N VAL A 799 4.16 30.61 6.00
CA VAL A 799 2.77 30.51 6.46
C VAL A 799 1.84 30.97 5.34
N ASN A 800 0.90 30.13 4.92
CA ASN A 800 -0.09 30.49 3.90
C ASN A 800 -1.24 31.33 4.48
N LYS A 801 -2.16 31.78 3.61
CA LYS A 801 -3.32 32.60 4.01
C LYS A 801 -4.24 31.94 5.05
N ASN A 802 -4.17 30.61 5.16
CA ASN A 802 -4.98 29.81 6.07
C ASN A 802 -4.23 29.50 7.38
N GLY A 803 -3.04 30.10 7.60
CA GLY A 803 -2.23 29.88 8.80
C GLY A 803 -1.41 28.59 8.82
N GLN A 804 -1.41 27.82 7.73
CA GLN A 804 -0.67 26.56 7.62
C GLN A 804 0.79 26.80 7.21
N GLN A 805 1.73 26.15 7.89
CA GLN A 805 3.13 26.14 7.49
C GLN A 805 3.35 25.17 6.32
N LEU A 806 3.95 25.67 5.24
CA LEU A 806 4.22 24.92 4.03
C LEU A 806 5.71 24.92 3.71
N PRO A 807 6.27 23.77 3.27
CA PRO A 807 7.66 23.66 2.87
C PRO A 807 7.90 24.36 1.53
N SER A 808 9.05 25.02 1.40
CA SER A 808 9.55 25.59 0.14
C SER A 808 11.06 25.42 0.07
N MET A 809 11.58 25.17 -1.13
CA MET A 809 13.02 25.19 -1.36
C MET A 809 13.54 26.64 -1.30
N VAL A 810 14.75 26.82 -0.77
CA VAL A 810 15.53 28.06 -0.87
C VAL A 810 16.10 28.12 -2.28
N LYS A 811 15.42 28.86 -3.17
CA LYS A 811 15.67 28.84 -4.63
C LYS A 811 17.03 29.44 -5.01
N GLU A 812 17.65 30.17 -4.10
CA GLU A 812 19.01 30.71 -4.16
C GLU A 812 20.09 29.60 -4.06
N VAL A 813 19.80 28.54 -3.31
CA VAL A 813 20.73 27.43 -3.05
C VAL A 813 20.46 26.25 -3.99
N VAL A 814 19.17 25.93 -4.18
CA VAL A 814 18.74 24.81 -5.04
C VAL A 814 17.58 25.27 -5.93
N PRO A 815 17.79 25.51 -7.24
CA PRO A 815 16.82 26.21 -8.08
C PRO A 815 15.65 25.34 -8.57
N ALA A 816 15.73 24.02 -8.41
CA ALA A 816 14.79 23.06 -9.00
C ALA A 816 13.88 22.37 -7.97
N ASP A 817 12.58 22.58 -8.16
CA ASP A 817 11.40 21.90 -7.60
C ASP A 817 10.73 21.01 -8.67
N LEU A 818 9.95 20.01 -8.25
CA LEU A 818 9.15 19.18 -9.15
C LEU A 818 7.74 19.76 -9.29
N ASP A 819 7.43 20.36 -10.42
CA ASP A 819 6.07 20.84 -10.70
C ASP A 819 5.35 19.85 -11.61
N CYS A 820 4.19 19.37 -11.17
CA CYS A 820 3.40 18.38 -11.90
C CYS A 820 1.93 18.80 -11.97
N HIS A 821 1.32 18.64 -13.14
CA HIS A 821 -0.13 18.68 -13.28
C HIS A 821 -0.72 17.30 -13.10
N LEU A 822 -1.76 17.23 -12.28
CA LEU A 822 -2.55 16.02 -12.12
C LEU A 822 -3.31 15.68 -13.41
N PRO A 823 -3.58 14.40 -13.67
CA PRO A 823 -4.33 13.97 -14.85
C PRO A 823 -5.76 14.53 -14.85
N THR A 824 -6.23 14.98 -16.02
CA THR A 824 -7.59 15.52 -16.21
C THR A 824 -8.68 14.45 -16.34
N HIS A 825 -8.29 13.19 -16.56
CA HIS A 825 -9.19 12.11 -16.95
C HIS A 825 -9.24 10.93 -15.95
N VAL A 826 -8.36 10.92 -14.94
CA VAL A 826 -8.35 9.91 -13.87
C VAL A 826 -8.16 10.56 -12.49
N TYR A 827 -8.72 9.92 -11.47
CA TYR A 827 -8.48 10.34 -10.09
C TYR A 827 -7.04 10.04 -9.66
N PHE A 828 -6.38 11.05 -9.10
CA PHE A 828 -5.07 10.90 -8.49
C PHE A 828 -5.20 10.51 -7.01
N ASP A 829 -4.76 9.31 -6.69
CA ASP A 829 -4.75 8.78 -5.32
C ASP A 829 -3.41 9.10 -4.64
N ILE A 830 -3.40 10.14 -3.80
CA ILE A 830 -2.20 10.61 -3.09
C ILE A 830 -1.62 9.55 -2.16
N ASP A 831 -2.45 8.76 -1.48
CA ASP A 831 -1.98 7.70 -0.57
C ASP A 831 -1.26 6.62 -1.38
N LYS A 832 -1.85 6.21 -2.51
CA LYS A 832 -1.21 5.25 -3.43
C LYS A 832 0.10 5.81 -4.00
N PHE A 833 0.16 7.12 -4.29
CA PHE A 833 1.39 7.76 -4.75
C PHE A 833 2.49 7.68 -3.66
N GLN A 834 2.17 8.00 -2.41
CA GLN A 834 3.09 7.84 -1.28
C GLN A 834 3.53 6.38 -1.09
N ASP A 835 2.63 5.41 -1.23
CA ASP A 835 2.96 3.98 -1.18
C ASP A 835 3.93 3.58 -2.30
N GLU A 836 3.76 4.11 -3.52
CA GLU A 836 4.68 3.84 -4.63
C GLU A 836 6.06 4.48 -4.39
N LEU A 837 6.13 5.67 -3.80
CA LEU A 837 7.39 6.29 -3.38
C LEU A 837 8.11 5.46 -2.31
N LEU A 838 7.36 4.98 -1.32
CA LEU A 838 7.89 4.21 -0.20
C LEU A 838 8.51 2.87 -0.65
N LYS A 839 7.99 2.24 -1.71
CA LYS A 839 8.61 1.04 -2.31
C LYS A 839 10.06 1.25 -2.73
N PHE A 840 10.47 2.50 -2.95
CA PHE A 840 11.84 2.87 -3.27
C PHE A 840 12.57 3.51 -2.09
N ASP A 841 12.03 3.50 -0.87
CA ASP A 841 12.60 4.16 0.32
C ASP A 841 12.71 5.69 0.17
N ILE A 842 11.73 6.27 -0.52
CA ILE A 842 11.52 7.72 -0.61
C ILE A 842 10.46 8.08 0.43
N LYS A 843 10.85 8.88 1.42
CA LYS A 843 9.96 9.32 2.49
C LYS A 843 9.39 10.69 2.15
N CYS A 844 8.11 10.91 2.40
CA CYS A 844 7.48 12.18 2.09
C CYS A 844 6.40 12.57 3.10
N LYS A 845 6.21 13.89 3.27
CA LYS A 845 5.11 14.51 4.00
C LYS A 845 4.26 15.32 3.01
N VAL A 846 2.94 15.19 3.10
CA VAL A 846 2.01 15.84 2.18
C VAL A 846 1.30 16.98 2.92
N PHE A 847 1.29 18.15 2.29
CA PHE A 847 0.58 19.33 2.72
C PHE A 847 -0.45 19.70 1.64
N ARG A 848 -1.64 20.16 2.04
CA ARG A 848 -2.74 20.48 1.12
C ARG A 848 -3.02 21.98 1.13
N GLU A 849 -3.12 22.56 -0.05
CA GLU A 849 -3.74 23.86 -0.30
C GLU A 849 -4.96 23.66 -1.22
N ASP A 850 -5.85 24.65 -1.33
CA ASP A 850 -7.11 24.51 -2.08
C ASP A 850 -6.91 24.06 -3.54
N TRP A 851 -5.78 24.41 -4.15
CA TRP A 851 -5.50 24.25 -5.58
C TRP A 851 -4.33 23.30 -5.92
N ARG A 852 -3.61 22.78 -4.91
CA ARG A 852 -2.47 21.86 -5.12
C ARG A 852 -2.15 21.00 -3.88
N TYR A 853 -1.34 19.97 -4.07
CA TYR A 853 -0.60 19.32 -2.98
C TYR A 853 0.84 19.81 -3.00
N VAL A 854 1.39 20.14 -1.84
CA VAL A 854 2.81 20.42 -1.65
C VAL A 854 3.40 19.23 -0.90
N ILE A 855 4.36 18.54 -1.51
CA ILE A 855 4.98 17.34 -0.94
C ILE A 855 6.43 17.67 -0.58
N SER A 856 6.76 17.54 0.70
CA SER A 856 8.14 17.54 1.17
C SER A 856 8.69 16.12 1.10
N ILE A 857 9.85 15.94 0.47
CA ILE A 857 10.44 14.64 0.20
C ILE A 857 11.85 14.61 0.79
N ASP A 858 12.16 13.51 1.50
CA ASP A 858 13.49 13.17 1.97
C ASP A 858 14.17 14.21 2.91
N GLU A 859 13.39 14.82 3.81
CA GLU A 859 13.87 15.79 4.83
C GLU A 859 15.09 15.31 5.62
N ASP A 860 15.11 14.04 6.00
CA ASP A 860 16.17 13.44 6.82
C ASP A 860 17.17 12.59 6.02
N ALA A 861 17.08 12.58 4.68
CA ALA A 861 17.94 11.73 3.86
C ALA A 861 19.32 12.34 3.63
N ARG A 862 20.36 11.49 3.54
CA ARG A 862 21.74 11.92 3.21
C ARG A 862 21.83 12.62 1.84
N THR A 863 20.92 12.34 0.91
CA THR A 863 20.87 12.98 -0.42
C THR A 863 20.32 14.41 -0.37
N GLY A 864 19.66 14.80 0.72
CA GLY A 864 19.04 16.11 0.90
C GLY A 864 17.60 16.22 0.41
N PRO A 865 16.82 17.18 0.96
CA PRO A 865 15.40 17.32 0.68
C PRO A 865 15.09 17.92 -0.69
N PHE A 866 13.85 17.68 -1.14
CA PHE A 866 13.24 18.41 -2.25
C PHE A 866 11.73 18.53 -2.08
N VAL A 867 11.13 19.48 -2.80
CA VAL A 867 9.69 19.74 -2.77
C VAL A 867 9.08 19.42 -4.14
N MET A 868 7.86 18.90 -4.13
CA MET A 868 7.05 18.63 -5.30
C MET A 868 5.68 19.29 -5.17
N ASP A 869 5.25 20.00 -6.20
CA ASP A 869 3.91 20.53 -6.33
C ASP A 869 3.08 19.66 -7.29
N LEU A 870 1.91 19.23 -6.82
CA LEU A 870 0.89 18.55 -7.65
C LEU A 870 -0.31 19.48 -7.82
N ILE A 871 -0.39 20.11 -8.98
CA ILE A 871 -1.39 21.12 -9.32
C ILE A 871 -2.68 20.45 -9.79
N GLU A 872 -3.82 20.89 -9.25
CA GLU A 872 -5.13 20.33 -9.58
C GLU A 872 -5.50 20.53 -11.07
N PRO A 873 -6.20 19.58 -11.71
CA PRO A 873 -6.46 19.64 -13.15
C PRO A 873 -7.30 20.84 -13.59
N HIS A 874 -8.18 21.33 -12.71
CA HIS A 874 -9.01 22.50 -12.97
C HIS A 874 -8.25 23.83 -12.92
N ILE A 875 -7.04 23.82 -12.34
CA ILE A 875 -6.11 24.96 -12.27
C ILE A 875 -5.00 24.83 -13.33
N ALA A 876 -4.78 23.63 -13.86
CA ALA A 876 -3.74 23.36 -14.86
C ALA A 876 -3.92 24.17 -16.15
N LEU A 877 -5.15 24.35 -16.64
CA LEU A 877 -5.47 25.03 -17.91
C LEU A 877 -5.10 26.51 -17.97
N THR A 878 -4.60 27.04 -16.87
CA THR A 878 -4.52 28.46 -16.63
C THR A 878 -3.28 28.90 -15.86
N HIS A 879 -2.56 27.92 -15.33
CA HIS A 879 -1.18 28.07 -14.89
C HIS A 879 -0.20 28.20 -16.06
N ASP A 880 -0.70 28.13 -17.30
CA ASP A 880 -0.01 28.43 -18.56
C ASP A 880 0.31 29.94 -18.69
N ARG A 881 1.00 30.49 -17.71
CA ARG A 881 1.61 31.82 -17.80
C ARG A 881 2.83 31.71 -18.71
N ILE A 882 2.67 32.12 -19.97
CA ILE A 882 3.74 32.24 -20.97
C ILE A 882 4.62 33.44 -20.61
N ASP A 883 5.31 33.36 -19.49
CA ASP A 883 6.10 34.50 -18.99
C ASP A 883 7.48 34.50 -19.66
N PHE A 884 8.08 33.31 -19.85
CA PHE A 884 9.41 33.11 -20.41
C PHE A 884 9.43 31.91 -21.34
N ASP A 885 10.10 32.03 -22.49
CA ASP A 885 10.32 30.95 -23.45
C ASP A 885 10.85 29.65 -22.82
N VAL A 886 11.82 29.77 -21.91
CA VAL A 886 12.50 28.63 -21.25
C VAL A 886 11.69 27.92 -20.17
N ASN A 887 10.56 28.48 -19.73
CA ASN A 887 9.70 27.89 -18.70
C ASN A 887 8.50 27.12 -19.27
N ASN A 888 8.32 27.16 -20.59
CA ASN A 888 7.13 26.61 -21.24
C ASN A 888 7.30 25.14 -21.67
N LEU A 889 8.28 24.44 -21.12
CA LEU A 889 8.59 23.05 -21.45
C LEU A 889 7.87 22.08 -20.52
N PHE A 890 7.43 20.93 -21.06
CA PHE A 890 6.82 19.85 -20.28
C PHE A 890 7.17 18.46 -20.83
N LEU A 891 6.97 17.43 -20.01
CA LEU A 891 7.14 16.01 -20.35
C LEU A 891 5.89 15.19 -20.02
N GLU A 892 5.61 14.20 -20.85
CA GLU A 892 4.48 13.28 -20.72
C GLU A 892 4.92 11.83 -20.94
N LYS A 893 4.09 10.91 -20.47
CA LYS A 893 4.33 9.48 -20.53
C LYS A 893 4.52 8.98 -21.97
N ASP A 894 5.48 8.09 -22.16
CA ASP A 894 5.84 7.40 -23.41
C ASP A 894 6.42 8.28 -24.54
N TYR A 895 6.60 9.58 -24.32
CA TYR A 895 7.30 10.49 -25.23
C TYR A 895 8.81 10.56 -24.93
N THR A 896 9.49 9.43 -25.12
CA THR A 896 10.89 9.23 -24.65
C THR A 896 11.95 10.07 -25.35
N ASN A 897 11.64 10.65 -26.51
CA ASN A 897 12.56 11.46 -27.31
C ASN A 897 12.03 12.86 -27.61
N ASP A 898 10.87 13.23 -27.06
CA ASP A 898 10.13 14.41 -27.47
C ASP A 898 9.90 15.33 -26.27
N LEU A 899 9.97 16.64 -26.53
CA LEU A 899 9.85 17.68 -25.51
C LEU A 899 8.63 18.54 -25.85
N GLY A 900 7.72 18.65 -24.88
CA GLY A 900 6.47 19.41 -24.99
C GLY A 900 6.69 20.90 -24.87
N MET A 901 5.82 21.67 -25.54
CA MET A 901 5.70 23.13 -25.34
C MET A 901 4.26 23.50 -25.01
N ARG A 902 4.07 24.33 -23.97
CA ARG A 902 2.74 24.74 -23.50
C ARG A 902 1.89 25.46 -24.57
N VAL A 903 2.48 26.12 -25.57
CA VAL A 903 1.74 26.94 -26.56
C VAL A 903 2.34 26.87 -27.96
N ASP A 904 1.47 26.94 -28.98
CA ASP A 904 1.84 27.11 -30.38
C ASP A 904 2.10 28.58 -30.73
N ILE A 905 3.38 28.98 -30.84
CA ILE A 905 3.74 30.31 -31.32
C ILE A 905 4.07 30.27 -32.82
N GLN A 906 3.26 29.60 -33.65
CA GLN A 906 3.55 29.44 -35.09
C GLN A 906 3.33 30.69 -35.96
N ARG A 907 2.83 31.79 -35.41
CA ARG A 907 2.46 32.99 -36.19
C ARG A 907 3.52 34.08 -36.09
N LYS A 908 3.97 34.57 -37.25
CA LYS A 908 4.78 35.79 -37.33
C LYS A 908 4.04 36.98 -36.68
N PRO A 909 4.74 37.85 -35.94
CA PRO A 909 6.20 38.00 -35.94
C PRO A 909 6.97 36.99 -35.08
N TYR A 910 6.29 36.22 -34.23
CA TYR A 910 6.95 35.52 -33.13
C TYR A 910 6.80 34.01 -33.32
N PHE A 911 7.80 33.40 -33.93
CA PHE A 911 7.98 31.95 -33.98
C PHE A 911 9.22 31.60 -33.20
N ILE A 912 9.08 30.78 -32.15
CA ILE A 912 10.20 30.31 -31.35
C ILE A 912 10.29 28.81 -31.56
N GLU A 913 11.35 28.38 -32.22
CA GLU A 913 11.65 26.97 -32.42
C GLU A 913 12.09 26.33 -31.10
N LEU A 914 11.70 25.08 -30.87
CA LEU A 914 12.11 24.32 -29.68
C LEU A 914 13.63 24.28 -29.54
N GLU A 915 14.34 24.21 -30.67
CA GLU A 915 15.79 24.30 -30.76
C GLU A 915 16.35 25.59 -30.14
N MET A 916 15.73 26.74 -30.42
CA MET A 916 16.15 28.02 -29.85
C MET A 916 15.95 28.04 -28.34
N ILE A 917 14.86 27.47 -27.83
CA ILE A 917 14.60 27.40 -26.39
C ILE A 917 15.65 26.52 -25.69
N VAL A 918 15.99 25.37 -26.30
CA VAL A 918 17.05 24.50 -25.79
C VAL A 918 18.39 25.23 -25.75
N ASP A 919 18.71 26.01 -26.78
CA ASP A 919 19.95 26.81 -26.82
C ASP A 919 19.91 27.96 -25.80
N HIS A 920 18.78 28.64 -25.64
CA HIS A 920 18.60 29.66 -24.61
C HIS A 920 18.83 29.07 -23.21
N ILE A 921 18.29 27.89 -22.92
CA ILE A 921 18.52 27.20 -21.64
C ILE A 921 19.99 26.87 -21.43
N LYS A 922 20.66 26.30 -22.43
CA LYS A 922 22.09 25.95 -22.34
C LYS A 922 22.99 27.17 -22.12
N ASN A 923 22.62 28.30 -22.70
CA ASN A 923 23.36 29.55 -22.60
C ASN A 923 22.90 30.45 -21.43
N LYS A 924 21.95 29.99 -20.61
CA LYS A 924 21.28 30.79 -19.57
C LYS A 924 20.72 32.12 -20.09
N CYS A 925 20.15 32.11 -21.29
CA CYS A 925 19.43 33.23 -21.86
C CYS A 925 17.92 32.98 -21.77
N PHE A 926 17.11 34.03 -21.70
CA PHE A 926 15.66 33.91 -21.81
C PHE A 926 15.06 35.10 -22.55
N GLN A 927 13.93 34.88 -23.19
CA GLN A 927 13.11 35.94 -23.76
C GLN A 927 11.80 36.06 -22.98
N VAL A 928 11.44 37.29 -22.62
CA VAL A 928 10.15 37.58 -22.01
C VAL A 928 9.08 37.58 -23.10
N LEU A 929 8.08 36.72 -22.97
CA LEU A 929 7.08 36.51 -24.02
C LEU A 929 5.82 37.37 -23.87
N ARG A 930 5.73 38.16 -22.80
CA ARG A 930 4.60 39.05 -22.52
C ARG A 930 5.06 40.44 -22.06
N PRO A 931 4.17 41.45 -22.05
CA PRO A 931 4.48 42.75 -21.46
C PRO A 931 4.88 42.63 -19.98
N VAL A 932 5.85 43.44 -19.57
CA VAL A 932 6.39 43.45 -18.20
C VAL A 932 5.45 44.22 -17.28
N ASP A 933 4.72 43.47 -16.44
CA ASP A 933 4.04 43.99 -15.26
C ASP A 933 4.92 43.82 -14.00
N TRP A 934 4.42 44.24 -12.83
CA TRP A 934 5.18 44.18 -11.59
C TRP A 934 5.56 42.74 -11.17
N VAL A 935 4.70 41.75 -11.47
CA VAL A 935 4.94 40.33 -11.14
C VAL A 935 6.00 39.78 -12.08
N VAL A 936 5.90 40.06 -13.37
CA VAL A 936 6.89 39.65 -14.38
C VAL A 936 8.24 40.31 -14.08
N LYS A 937 8.26 41.58 -13.64
CA LYS A 937 9.48 42.27 -13.24
C LYS A 937 10.18 41.59 -12.08
N GLU A 938 9.46 41.23 -11.02
CA GLU A 938 10.03 40.48 -9.89
C GLU A 938 10.64 39.14 -10.35
N ARG A 939 9.96 38.43 -11.25
CA ARG A 939 10.47 37.18 -11.82
C ARG A 939 11.72 37.40 -12.70
N ILE A 940 11.77 38.48 -13.49
CA ILE A 940 12.95 38.87 -14.27
C ILE A 940 14.11 39.13 -13.33
N ASP A 941 13.90 39.92 -12.26
CA ASP A 941 14.93 40.25 -11.28
C ASP A 941 15.45 38.97 -10.60
N GLN A 942 14.59 38.00 -10.28
CA GLN A 942 15.01 36.70 -9.77
C GLN A 942 15.83 35.90 -10.79
N MET A 943 15.41 35.86 -12.06
CA MET A 943 16.15 35.15 -13.11
C MET A 943 17.54 35.73 -13.33
N ILE A 944 17.67 37.05 -13.33
CA ILE A 944 18.95 37.75 -13.55
C ILE A 944 19.82 37.71 -12.28
N ASN A 945 19.30 38.24 -11.17
CA ASN A 945 20.12 38.51 -9.98
C ASN A 945 20.40 37.25 -9.15
N ILE A 946 19.48 36.28 -9.15
CA ILE A 946 19.63 35.05 -8.35
C ILE A 946 20.14 33.90 -9.21
N ARG A 947 19.56 33.69 -10.39
CA ARG A 947 19.86 32.50 -11.24
C ARG A 947 20.95 32.75 -12.29
N SER A 948 21.41 34.00 -12.41
CA SER A 948 22.43 34.45 -13.36
C SER A 948 22.03 34.21 -14.83
N TRP A 949 20.76 34.42 -15.17
CA TRP A 949 20.29 34.38 -16.55
C TRP A 949 20.38 35.76 -17.20
N VAL A 950 20.46 35.80 -18.53
CA VAL A 950 20.51 37.02 -19.33
C VAL A 950 19.23 37.15 -20.14
N GLN A 951 18.51 38.26 -19.98
CA GLN A 951 17.38 38.58 -20.84
C GLN A 951 17.89 38.95 -22.24
N ILE A 952 17.31 38.34 -23.27
CA ILE A 952 17.61 38.63 -24.68
C ILE A 952 16.36 39.16 -25.40
N GLY A 953 16.57 40.15 -26.27
CA GLY A 953 15.50 40.83 -26.99
C GLY A 953 14.58 41.68 -26.11
N GLU A 954 13.69 42.43 -26.74
CA GLU A 954 12.63 43.16 -26.04
C GLU A 954 11.50 42.20 -25.62
N ALA A 955 10.78 42.57 -24.56
CA ALA A 955 9.63 41.82 -24.10
C ALA A 955 8.58 41.77 -25.22
N LEU A 956 8.22 40.56 -25.62
CA LEU A 956 7.25 40.38 -26.70
C LEU A 956 5.84 40.64 -26.17
N SER A 957 4.97 41.19 -27.01
CA SER A 957 3.53 41.24 -26.70
C SER A 957 2.84 39.98 -27.24
N VAL A 958 3.27 38.78 -26.81
CA VAL A 958 2.55 37.54 -27.14
C VAL A 958 1.35 37.44 -26.21
N ILE A 959 0.29 38.21 -26.51
CA ILE A 959 -1.04 37.65 -26.31
C ILE A 959 -1.18 36.75 -27.54
N PRO A 960 -1.10 35.41 -27.44
CA PRO A 960 -1.36 34.59 -28.60
C PRO A 960 -2.77 34.98 -29.05
N ASP A 961 -2.95 35.50 -30.26
CA ASP A 961 -4.32 35.62 -30.78
C ASP A 961 -4.91 34.21 -30.86
N PRO A 962 -6.23 34.05 -30.62
CA PRO A 962 -6.88 32.77 -30.88
C PRO A 962 -6.54 32.35 -32.30
N HIS A 963 -6.25 31.07 -32.52
CA HIS A 963 -6.14 30.56 -33.87
C HIS A 963 -7.50 30.83 -34.56
N PRO A 964 -7.59 31.68 -35.59
CA PRO A 964 -8.83 32.00 -36.28
C PRO A 964 -9.41 30.81 -37.06
N TYR A 965 -8.74 29.66 -37.10
CA TYR A 965 -9.13 28.51 -37.92
C TYR A 965 -9.76 27.34 -37.17
N ASN A 966 -10.30 27.56 -35.96
CA ASN A 966 -11.23 26.59 -35.36
C ASN A 966 -12.69 27.04 -35.54
N HIS A 967 -13.00 27.65 -36.68
CA HIS A 967 -14.37 27.84 -37.11
C HIS A 967 -14.74 26.69 -38.05
N VAL A 968 -15.75 25.94 -37.63
CA VAL A 968 -16.56 25.13 -38.53
C VAL A 968 -17.17 26.11 -39.55
N LEU A 969 -16.74 26.04 -40.80
CA LEU A 969 -17.22 26.89 -41.87
C LEU A 969 -18.42 26.23 -42.53
N LEU A 970 -19.53 26.94 -42.62
CA LEU A 970 -20.62 26.58 -43.52
C LEU A 970 -20.29 27.18 -44.88
N VAL A 971 -19.96 26.32 -45.84
CA VAL A 971 -19.60 26.70 -47.20
C VAL A 971 -20.78 26.36 -48.11
N PRO A 972 -21.42 27.34 -48.78
CA PRO A 972 -22.49 27.05 -49.72
C PRO A 972 -22.01 26.08 -50.79
N LEU A 973 -22.68 24.94 -50.93
CA LEU A 973 -22.38 24.02 -52.00
C LEU A 973 -22.79 24.72 -53.32
N PRO A 974 -21.88 24.82 -54.31
CA PRO A 974 -22.21 25.43 -55.58
C PRO A 974 -23.37 24.67 -56.23
N SER A 975 -24.33 25.38 -56.82
CA SER A 975 -25.45 24.75 -57.51
C SER A 975 -25.02 23.90 -58.70
N SER A 976 -23.81 24.09 -59.21
CA SER A 976 -23.17 23.26 -60.23
C SER A 976 -22.52 21.98 -59.69
N ALA A 977 -22.37 21.81 -58.37
CA ALA A 977 -21.75 20.62 -57.79
C ALA A 977 -22.70 19.41 -57.89
N ASN A 978 -22.16 18.25 -58.30
CA ASN A 978 -22.95 17.02 -58.44
C ASN A 978 -23.68 16.65 -57.14
N LEU A 979 -23.05 16.87 -55.99
CA LEU A 979 -23.65 16.61 -54.68
C LEU A 979 -24.85 17.54 -54.40
N TYR A 980 -24.80 18.81 -54.84
CA TYR A 980 -25.91 19.75 -54.69
C TYR A 980 -27.12 19.31 -55.53
N GLN A 981 -26.88 18.95 -56.79
CA GLN A 981 -27.91 18.45 -57.71
C GLN A 981 -28.53 17.15 -57.19
N HIS A 982 -27.70 16.25 -56.65
CA HIS A 982 -28.17 15.01 -56.05
C HIS A 982 -29.04 15.26 -54.81
N LEU A 983 -28.61 16.14 -53.89
CA LEU A 983 -29.39 16.49 -52.70
C LEU A 983 -30.71 17.18 -53.04
N ILE A 984 -30.74 18.08 -54.03
CA ILE A 984 -32.00 18.66 -54.50
C ILE A 984 -32.91 17.59 -55.10
N SER A 985 -32.38 16.63 -55.87
CA SER A 985 -33.20 15.55 -56.44
C SER A 985 -33.84 14.67 -55.36
N LEU A 986 -33.10 14.38 -54.28
CA LEU A 986 -33.60 13.62 -53.13
C LEU A 986 -34.63 14.41 -52.33
N MET A 987 -34.38 15.71 -52.12
CA MET A 987 -35.30 16.58 -51.37
C MET A 987 -36.57 16.92 -52.17
N GLY A 988 -36.52 16.91 -53.50
CA GLY A 988 -37.70 17.06 -54.37
C GLY A 988 -38.74 15.94 -54.23
N ILE A 989 -38.38 14.82 -53.60
CA ILE A 989 -39.30 13.73 -53.24
C ILE A 989 -40.22 14.15 -52.08
N ILE A 990 -39.81 15.10 -51.25
CA ILE A 990 -40.49 15.54 -50.03
C ILE A 990 -41.41 16.76 -50.32
N SER A 991 -42.41 16.56 -51.18
CA SER A 991 -43.54 17.46 -51.53
C SER A 991 -43.21 18.92 -51.95
N ASN A 992 -43.94 19.43 -52.95
CA ASN A 992 -43.77 20.77 -53.55
C ASN A 992 -44.04 21.99 -52.61
N ALA A 993 -44.14 21.79 -51.29
CA ALA A 993 -44.43 22.86 -50.33
C ALA A 993 -43.19 23.49 -49.68
N LEU A 994 -41.98 22.94 -49.90
CA LEU A 994 -40.74 23.44 -49.30
C LEU A 994 -39.81 24.05 -50.35
N GLN A 995 -39.43 25.31 -50.17
CA GLN A 995 -38.46 26.01 -51.01
C GLN A 995 -37.08 25.94 -50.34
N ILE A 996 -36.12 25.26 -50.99
CA ILE A 996 -34.74 25.16 -50.50
C ILE A 996 -34.01 26.47 -50.81
N ILE A 997 -33.49 27.13 -49.77
CA ILE A 997 -32.87 28.46 -49.88
C ILE A 997 -31.35 28.36 -50.09
N SER A 998 -30.67 27.47 -49.37
CA SER A 998 -29.27 27.11 -49.57
C SER A 998 -29.01 25.67 -49.09
N ILE A 999 -27.96 25.05 -49.62
CA ILE A 999 -27.39 23.81 -49.08
C ILE A 999 -25.93 24.13 -48.81
N GLU A 1000 -25.51 23.97 -47.56
CA GLU A 1000 -24.18 24.37 -47.09
C GLU A 1000 -23.45 23.16 -46.52
N GLU A 1001 -22.19 23.01 -46.90
CA GLU A 1001 -21.29 21.98 -46.38
C GLU A 1001 -20.53 22.50 -45.16
N ILE A 1002 -20.51 21.69 -44.11
CA ILE A 1002 -19.74 21.97 -42.91
C ILE A 1002 -18.30 21.50 -43.12
N LYS A 1003 -17.35 22.45 -43.20
CA LYS A 1003 -15.91 22.16 -43.31
C LYS A 1003 -15.14 22.57 -42.07
N ASN A 1004 -14.15 21.74 -41.71
CA ASN A 1004 -13.16 22.06 -40.68
C ASN A 1004 -11.74 21.94 -41.26
N PRO A 1005 -11.18 23.05 -41.75
CA PRO A 1005 -9.88 23.05 -42.45
C PRO A 1005 -8.74 22.49 -41.60
N SER A 1006 -8.78 22.69 -40.28
CA SER A 1006 -7.76 22.20 -39.35
C SER A 1006 -7.78 20.67 -39.19
N LEU A 1007 -8.99 20.08 -39.18
CA LEU A 1007 -9.17 18.63 -39.20
C LEU A 1007 -8.79 18.04 -40.56
N GLU A 1008 -9.12 18.73 -41.66
CA GLU A 1008 -8.70 18.35 -43.02
C GLU A 1008 -7.17 18.38 -43.16
N ASP A 1009 -6.51 19.44 -42.70
CA ASP A 1009 -5.05 19.55 -42.70
C ASP A 1009 -4.39 18.46 -41.84
N THR A 1010 -4.98 18.17 -40.68
CA THR A 1010 -4.52 17.07 -39.81
C THR A 1010 -4.71 15.71 -40.47
N TYR A 1011 -5.83 15.51 -41.17
CA TYR A 1011 -6.13 14.29 -41.90
C TYR A 1011 -5.17 14.08 -43.06
N GLU A 1012 -4.91 15.12 -43.87
CA GLU A 1012 -3.96 15.08 -44.97
C GLU A 1012 -2.52 14.90 -44.49
N ALA A 1013 -2.14 15.53 -43.37
CA ALA A 1013 -0.85 15.28 -42.73
C ALA A 1013 -0.71 13.81 -42.29
N MET A 1014 -1.77 13.21 -41.76
CA MET A 1014 -1.78 11.80 -41.36
C MET A 1014 -1.66 10.86 -42.56
N LYS A 1015 -2.32 11.18 -43.69
CA LYS A 1015 -2.18 10.43 -44.96
C LYS A 1015 -0.72 10.40 -45.43
N ILE A 1016 0.00 11.52 -45.33
CA ILE A 1016 1.43 11.61 -45.68
C ILE A 1016 2.31 10.79 -44.73
N VAL A 1017 1.99 10.76 -43.44
CA VAL A 1017 2.72 9.96 -42.44
C VAL A 1017 2.53 8.47 -42.68
N ILE A 1018 1.29 8.03 -42.94
CA ILE A 1018 0.95 6.63 -43.27
C ILE A 1018 1.66 6.20 -44.55
N ALA A 1019 1.69 7.05 -45.58
CA ALA A 1019 2.42 6.82 -46.83
C ALA A 1019 3.91 6.54 -46.60
N LYS A 1020 4.54 7.33 -45.70
CA LYS A 1020 5.96 7.20 -45.37
C LYS A 1020 6.27 5.95 -44.56
N GLN A 1021 5.38 5.58 -43.64
CA GLN A 1021 5.58 4.42 -42.78
C GLN A 1021 5.39 3.11 -43.56
N CYS A 1022 4.37 3.03 -44.41
CA CYS A 1022 4.10 1.83 -45.20
C CYS A 1022 5.07 1.60 -46.39
N ALA A 1023 5.92 2.57 -46.74
CA ALA A 1023 6.88 2.47 -47.84
C ALA A 1023 8.10 1.57 -47.53
N ALA A 1024 8.34 1.23 -46.27
CA ALA A 1024 9.41 0.32 -45.87
C ALA A 1024 8.81 -1.07 -45.63
N TYR A 1025 9.27 -2.08 -46.38
CA TYR A 1025 8.82 -3.49 -46.33
C TYR A 1025 8.97 -4.15 -44.94
N ASN A 1026 8.15 -3.74 -43.97
CA ASN A 1026 8.15 -4.25 -42.61
C ASN A 1026 6.99 -5.25 -42.42
N PRO A 1027 7.28 -6.55 -42.18
CA PRO A 1027 6.26 -7.60 -42.16
C PRO A 1027 5.27 -7.52 -40.98
N ASN A 1028 5.58 -6.75 -39.92
CA ASN A 1028 4.63 -6.53 -38.82
C ASN A 1028 3.54 -5.51 -39.17
N GLU A 1029 3.82 -4.58 -40.09
CA GLU A 1029 2.82 -3.61 -40.57
C GLU A 1029 1.90 -4.21 -41.63
N GLN A 1030 2.34 -5.28 -42.32
CA GLN A 1030 1.48 -6.11 -43.18
C GLN A 1030 0.29 -6.72 -42.43
N LEU A 1031 0.44 -7.00 -41.12
CA LEU A 1031 -0.62 -7.55 -40.29
C LEU A 1031 -1.61 -6.50 -39.77
N LEU A 1032 -1.15 -5.26 -39.55
CA LEU A 1032 -1.98 -4.15 -39.06
C LEU A 1032 -2.86 -3.54 -40.17
N PHE A 1033 -2.41 -3.58 -41.43
CA PHE A 1033 -3.12 -3.02 -42.59
C PHE A 1033 -3.48 -4.08 -43.64
N HIS A 1034 -3.81 -5.30 -43.19
CA HIS A 1034 -4.35 -6.41 -44.00
C HIS A 1034 -3.61 -6.70 -45.33
N GLY A 1035 -2.29 -6.51 -45.40
CA GLY A 1035 -1.49 -6.80 -46.59
C GLY A 1035 -1.70 -5.85 -47.78
N THR A 1036 -2.23 -4.64 -47.55
CA THR A 1036 -2.47 -3.66 -48.62
C THR A 1036 -1.15 -3.18 -49.23
N HIS A 1037 -0.95 -3.35 -50.55
CA HIS A 1037 0.29 -3.04 -51.26
C HIS A 1037 0.02 -2.35 -52.60
N GLY A 1038 0.99 -1.55 -53.09
CA GLY A 1038 0.90 -0.89 -54.40
C GLY A 1038 -0.27 0.10 -54.48
N ALA A 1039 -1.14 -0.07 -55.49
CA ALA A 1039 -2.25 0.83 -55.79
C ALA A 1039 -3.23 1.07 -54.62
N GLY A 1040 -3.34 0.13 -53.67
CA GLY A 1040 -4.17 0.31 -52.47
C GLY A 1040 -3.59 1.32 -51.47
N ILE A 1041 -2.26 1.42 -51.36
CA ILE A 1041 -1.61 2.49 -50.57
C ILE A 1041 -1.80 3.82 -51.28
N GLU A 1042 -1.62 3.86 -52.60
CA GLU A 1042 -1.86 5.05 -53.42
C GLU A 1042 -3.30 5.56 -53.27
N GLY A 1043 -4.28 4.64 -53.30
CA GLY A 1043 -5.69 4.96 -53.07
C GLY A 1043 -6.01 5.52 -51.69
N ILE A 1044 -5.43 4.96 -50.61
CA ILE A 1044 -5.58 5.49 -49.24
C ILE A 1044 -4.91 6.87 -49.12
N THR A 1045 -3.77 7.08 -49.80
CA THR A 1045 -3.09 8.38 -49.81
C THR A 1045 -3.77 9.44 -50.68
N GLU A 1046 -4.54 9.03 -51.68
CA GLU A 1046 -5.23 9.98 -52.56
C GLU A 1046 -6.64 10.29 -52.03
N TYR A 1047 -7.40 9.29 -51.57
CA TYR A 1047 -8.81 9.42 -51.22
C TYR A 1047 -9.15 9.21 -49.72
N GLY A 1048 -8.19 8.75 -48.90
CA GLY A 1048 -8.42 8.49 -47.48
C GLY A 1048 -8.94 7.09 -47.17
N PHE A 1049 -9.26 6.80 -45.90
CA PHE A 1049 -9.88 5.53 -45.50
C PHE A 1049 -11.34 5.47 -45.97
N ASP A 1050 -11.61 4.56 -46.88
CA ASP A 1050 -12.94 4.31 -47.41
C ASP A 1050 -13.44 2.92 -46.96
N ASP A 1051 -14.65 2.87 -46.43
CA ASP A 1051 -15.33 1.67 -45.96
C ASP A 1051 -15.64 0.66 -47.09
N ARG A 1052 -15.50 1.06 -48.35
CA ARG A 1052 -15.55 0.15 -49.52
C ARG A 1052 -14.44 -0.91 -49.54
N TYR A 1053 -13.38 -0.76 -48.75
CA TYR A 1053 -12.29 -1.73 -48.63
C TYR A 1053 -12.52 -2.84 -47.59
N TYR A 1054 -13.69 -2.87 -46.93
CA TYR A 1054 -14.07 -3.93 -46.00
C TYR A 1054 -15.17 -4.82 -46.62
N ASN A 1055 -14.79 -5.90 -47.31
CA ASN A 1055 -15.71 -6.96 -47.73
C ASN A 1055 -15.25 -8.32 -47.13
N PRO A 1056 -16.10 -9.08 -46.42
CA PRO A 1056 -15.65 -10.26 -45.65
C PRO A 1056 -15.07 -11.42 -46.47
N ASN A 1057 -15.15 -11.37 -47.81
CA ASN A 1057 -14.91 -12.54 -48.67
C ASN A 1057 -13.63 -12.47 -49.54
N GLY A 1058 -12.68 -11.61 -49.23
CA GLY A 1058 -11.26 -11.85 -49.56
C GLY A 1058 -10.86 -11.91 -51.05
N ALA A 1059 -11.48 -11.11 -51.92
CA ALA A 1059 -10.92 -10.84 -53.25
C ALA A 1059 -10.88 -9.32 -53.48
N TRP A 1060 -9.66 -8.79 -53.42
CA TRP A 1060 -9.17 -7.43 -53.69
C TRP A 1060 -10.21 -6.39 -54.15
N GLY A 1061 -10.47 -5.43 -53.25
CA GLY A 1061 -10.52 -4.02 -53.58
C GLY A 1061 -9.26 -3.41 -53.00
#